data_AF-A0A8C9RIX2-F1
#
_entry.id   AF-A0A8C9RIX2-F1
#
_cell.length_a   1.000
_cell.length_b   1.000
_cell.length_c   1.000
_cell.angle_alpha   90.00
_cell.angle_beta   90.00
_cell.angle_gamma   90.00
#
_symmetry.space_group_name_H-M   'P 1'
#
loop_
_entity.id
_entity.type
_entity.pdbx_description
1 polymer ?
#
loop_
_entity_poly.entity_id
_entity_poly.type
_entity_poly.pdbx_seq_one_letter_code
_entity_poly.pdbx_strand_id
1 'polypeptide(L)'
;MSHPASLTLLIEAEGKELLLVLEKNEGLFASHYTETHYLEDGSLVTATQNLTVNCYYHGKVVGHTHSDVSLSTCAGLRGFVALEDKTFVLEPAFNPDNGTHWIYRGENLNLAPGSCGHGFNVSHFVLDTVGGPAHAFGTRHKRHAQRATKYVELIIVADNREFQKQGKDVEKVKQRLAEIANYVDKFYRALNIRVALVGLEVWSDVDRCSVTQDPFTTLHEFLDWRKLKLLPHRPHDNAQLVSGVYFQGTTIGMAPIMSMCTAEQSGGIVMDHSDNPLGAAVTLAHELGHNFGMNHDTPERGCGCRMTVDRGGCIMTPSTGYPFPTVFSSCSKKDLAASLEKGVGMCLFNMPEVKVLYGGQKCGNGYVEEDEECDCGELEECMNPCCNATTCTLKDGAVCAHGQCCEDCQLKPAGTPCRDASNSCDLPEFCTGANPHCPANVYLHDGHACHNVDGYCYNGVCQTHEQQCITLWGPGAKPAPEICFRRVNSAGDPYGNCGKDPKGSFARCEARDASCGKIQCQGGANRPVIGTNAVSIETNIPLQEGGRILCRGTHVYLGDDMPDPGLVLAGTKCGENMMCLNRRCQNVSVFGVHECSVKCSGRGVCNNNKNCHCEAHWSPPFCDKSGFGGSMDSGPMRLAESRSLTVGILVALLSLLAGGLIICLKRKTLAGLLFSSKKNTLEKLSRLQAGADSPLPSAPSWLLRQVLARPLTRLLSHNPPSGHKEEFLKWTLQMWRLSTQTALFLLSPVKTPAGGAICFWRSRDALYPFASASKRPACR
;
A
#
# COMPACT_ATOMS: atom_id res chain seq x y z
N MET A 1 -14.68 -33.88 3.18
CA MET A 1 -16.15 -33.86 2.97
C MET A 1 -16.43 -32.94 1.78
N SER A 2 -17.67 -32.56 1.47
CA SER A 2 -17.88 -31.33 0.68
C SER A 2 -17.70 -30.12 1.61
N HIS A 3 -16.92 -29.13 1.18
CA HIS A 3 -16.62 -27.93 1.97
C HIS A 3 -17.32 -26.74 1.28
N PRO A 4 -18.59 -26.44 1.64
CA PRO A 4 -19.41 -25.45 0.94
C PRO A 4 -18.90 -24.03 1.17
N ALA A 5 -19.19 -23.10 0.26
CA ALA A 5 -18.66 -21.73 0.34
C ALA A 5 -19.19 -20.91 1.55
N SER A 6 -20.29 -21.35 2.16
CA SER A 6 -20.80 -20.83 3.44
C SER A 6 -21.29 -21.96 4.33
N LEU A 7 -21.15 -21.81 5.65
CA LEU A 7 -21.75 -22.69 6.67
C LEU A 7 -22.47 -21.86 7.72
N THR A 8 -23.51 -22.46 8.31
CA THR A 8 -24.05 -22.04 9.60
C THR A 8 -23.83 -23.17 10.59
N LEU A 9 -23.13 -22.90 11.68
CA LEU A 9 -22.85 -23.89 12.73
C LEU A 9 -23.49 -23.43 14.05
N LEU A 10 -24.30 -24.28 14.65
CA LEU A 10 -24.74 -24.10 16.03
C LEU A 10 -23.75 -24.81 16.95
N ILE A 11 -23.15 -24.10 17.89
CA ILE A 11 -22.30 -24.67 18.93
C ILE A 11 -22.90 -24.41 20.31
N GLU A 12 -22.73 -25.33 21.25
CA GLU A 12 -23.07 -25.10 22.67
C GLU A 12 -21.79 -24.80 23.45
N ALA A 13 -21.77 -23.67 24.16
CA ALA A 13 -20.65 -23.27 25.01
C ALA A 13 -21.20 -22.67 26.33
N GLU A 14 -20.74 -23.18 27.48
CA GLU A 14 -21.20 -22.76 28.81
C GLU A 14 -22.73 -22.83 29.02
N GLY A 15 -23.41 -23.79 28.39
CA GLY A 15 -24.89 -23.89 28.44
C GLY A 15 -25.60 -22.80 27.62
N LYS A 16 -24.92 -22.20 26.63
CA LYS A 16 -25.49 -21.26 25.67
C LYS A 16 -25.26 -21.75 24.25
N GLU A 17 -26.31 -21.69 23.45
CA GLU A 17 -26.22 -21.86 22.01
C GLU A 17 -25.62 -20.59 21.36
N LEU A 18 -24.60 -20.76 20.53
CA LEU A 18 -23.98 -19.72 19.72
C LEU A 18 -24.11 -20.11 18.25
N LEU A 19 -24.84 -19.30 17.48
CA LEU A 19 -25.02 -19.50 16.05
C LEU A 19 -23.89 -18.77 15.30
N LEU A 20 -22.98 -19.54 14.71
CA LEU A 20 -21.87 -19.06 13.89
C LEU A 20 -22.33 -18.98 12.43
N VAL A 21 -22.18 -17.81 11.81
CA VAL A 21 -22.30 -17.64 10.35
C VAL A 21 -20.88 -17.55 9.79
N LEU A 22 -20.57 -18.39 8.81
CA LEU A 22 -19.24 -18.63 8.30
C LEU A 22 -19.21 -18.58 6.77
N GLU A 23 -18.23 -17.88 6.21
CA GLU A 23 -17.86 -17.88 4.79
C GLU A 23 -16.48 -18.48 4.64
N LYS A 24 -16.23 -19.16 3.52
CA LYS A 24 -14.91 -19.73 3.24
C LYS A 24 -13.92 -18.59 2.95
N ASN A 25 -12.71 -18.70 3.50
CA ASN A 25 -11.66 -17.71 3.26
C ASN A 25 -10.96 -18.03 1.93
N GLU A 26 -11.59 -17.67 0.80
CA GLU A 26 -11.07 -18.03 -0.52
C GLU A 26 -9.74 -17.35 -0.81
N GLY A 27 -9.66 -16.02 -0.62
CA GLY A 27 -8.43 -15.24 -0.79
C GLY A 27 -7.30 -15.53 0.22
N LEU A 28 -7.32 -16.67 0.91
CA LEU A 28 -6.19 -17.19 1.67
C LEU A 28 -5.07 -17.74 0.76
N PHE A 29 -5.40 -18.19 -0.46
CA PHE A 29 -4.44 -18.76 -1.42
C PHE A 29 -4.39 -17.91 -2.70
N ALA A 30 -3.19 -17.56 -3.16
CA ALA A 30 -2.99 -16.87 -4.44
C ALA A 30 -3.05 -17.84 -5.64
N SER A 31 -3.35 -17.35 -6.85
CA SER A 31 -3.46 -18.22 -8.04
C SER A 31 -2.18 -18.97 -8.43
N HIS A 32 -1.02 -18.50 -7.96
CA HIS A 32 0.29 -19.10 -8.19
C HIS A 32 0.84 -19.85 -6.95
N TYR A 33 -0.04 -20.18 -5.99
CA TYR A 33 0.30 -20.93 -4.78
C TYR A 33 1.05 -22.24 -5.08
N THR A 34 2.12 -22.49 -4.33
CA THR A 34 2.94 -23.70 -4.48
C THR A 34 3.27 -24.34 -3.13
N GLU A 35 3.28 -25.67 -3.10
CA GLU A 35 3.67 -26.47 -1.95
C GLU A 35 4.94 -27.24 -2.25
N THR A 36 6.00 -26.99 -1.48
CA THR A 36 7.32 -27.60 -1.69
C THR A 36 7.69 -28.50 -0.51
N HIS A 37 8.16 -29.70 -0.83
CA HIS A 37 8.77 -30.62 0.13
C HIS A 37 9.91 -31.38 -0.57
N TYR A 38 10.59 -32.27 0.16
CA TYR A 38 11.78 -32.96 -0.33
C TYR A 38 11.72 -34.47 -0.07
N LEU A 39 12.26 -35.24 -1.01
CA LEU A 39 12.45 -36.69 -0.87
C LEU A 39 13.74 -37.01 -0.11
N GLU A 40 13.93 -38.28 0.27
CA GLU A 40 15.10 -38.75 1.04
C GLU A 40 16.46 -38.58 0.31
N ASP A 41 16.46 -38.37 -1.01
CA ASP A 41 17.65 -38.04 -1.80
C ASP A 41 17.93 -36.52 -1.90
N GLY A 42 17.12 -35.69 -1.22
CA GLY A 42 17.18 -34.24 -1.25
C GLY A 42 16.56 -33.60 -2.49
N SER A 43 15.93 -34.37 -3.38
CA SER A 43 15.26 -33.83 -4.57
C SER A 43 14.00 -33.03 -4.18
N LEU A 44 13.80 -31.90 -4.87
CA LEU A 44 12.74 -30.94 -4.61
C LEU A 44 11.44 -31.33 -5.32
N VAL A 45 10.37 -31.52 -4.56
CA VAL A 45 9.02 -31.79 -5.05
C VAL A 45 8.15 -30.57 -4.75
N THR A 46 8.07 -29.65 -5.69
CA THR A 46 7.03 -28.62 -5.70
C THR A 46 5.80 -29.12 -6.44
N ALA A 47 4.65 -29.14 -5.75
CA ALA A 47 3.35 -29.20 -6.38
C ALA A 47 2.75 -27.79 -6.46
N THR A 48 2.38 -27.34 -7.66
CA THR A 48 1.16 -26.53 -7.78
C THR A 48 0.01 -27.47 -7.44
N GLN A 49 -0.64 -27.30 -6.29
CA GLN A 49 -1.74 -28.17 -5.91
C GLN A 49 -2.83 -28.16 -7.00
N ASN A 50 -3.42 -29.33 -7.27
CA ASN A 50 -4.84 -29.36 -7.59
C ASN A 50 -5.57 -28.95 -6.30
N LEU A 51 -5.76 -27.64 -6.09
CA LEU A 51 -6.45 -27.07 -4.93
C LEU A 51 -7.90 -27.54 -4.96
N THR A 52 -8.16 -28.72 -4.41
CA THR A 52 -9.48 -29.37 -4.43
C THR A 52 -10.12 -29.44 -3.05
N VAL A 53 -9.49 -28.87 -2.01
CA VAL A 53 -10.07 -28.71 -0.66
C VAL A 53 -9.52 -27.46 0.07
N ASN A 54 -9.96 -26.23 -0.26
CA ASN A 54 -9.94 -25.18 0.78
C ASN A 54 -11.05 -25.52 1.79
N CYS A 55 -10.70 -25.44 3.06
CA CYS A 55 -11.52 -25.86 4.19
C CYS A 55 -11.40 -24.88 5.37
N TYR A 56 -10.93 -23.65 5.09
CA TYR A 56 -10.72 -22.56 6.03
C TYR A 56 -11.83 -21.51 5.93
N TYR A 57 -12.31 -21.02 7.08
CA TYR A 57 -13.50 -20.18 7.19
C TYR A 57 -13.28 -19.00 8.12
N HIS A 58 -13.93 -17.88 7.79
CA HIS A 58 -14.08 -16.71 8.64
C HIS A 58 -15.55 -16.42 8.89
N GLY A 59 -15.86 -15.76 10.00
CA GLY A 59 -17.25 -15.40 10.27
C GLY A 59 -17.48 -14.58 11.53
N LYS A 60 -18.75 -14.59 11.95
CA LYS A 60 -19.33 -13.84 13.08
C LYS A 60 -20.30 -14.74 13.87
N VAL A 61 -20.60 -14.33 15.10
CA VAL A 61 -21.63 -14.93 15.95
C VAL A 61 -22.89 -14.05 15.90
N VAL A 62 -24.04 -14.65 15.56
CA VAL A 62 -25.30 -13.93 15.44
C VAL A 62 -25.68 -13.29 16.78
N GLY A 63 -26.12 -12.02 16.74
CA GLY A 63 -26.42 -11.22 17.93
C GLY A 63 -25.21 -10.55 18.60
N HIS A 64 -23.98 -10.86 18.20
CA HIS A 64 -22.77 -10.29 18.79
C HIS A 64 -21.98 -9.42 17.78
N THR A 65 -22.24 -8.11 17.76
CA THR A 65 -21.69 -7.14 16.80
C THR A 65 -20.16 -7.04 16.79
N HIS A 66 -19.50 -7.42 17.88
CA HIS A 66 -18.04 -7.42 18.04
C HIS A 66 -17.48 -8.83 18.28
N SER A 67 -18.18 -9.85 17.78
CA SER A 67 -17.62 -11.20 17.68
C SER A 67 -16.66 -11.32 16.50
N ASP A 68 -15.78 -12.32 16.55
CA ASP A 68 -14.98 -12.73 15.39
C ASP A 68 -14.68 -14.22 15.44
N VAL A 69 -14.92 -14.91 14.32
CA VAL A 69 -14.71 -16.36 14.18
C VAL A 69 -13.69 -16.65 13.08
N SER A 70 -12.83 -17.65 13.32
CA SER A 70 -11.95 -18.25 12.32
C SER A 70 -11.79 -19.75 12.61
N LEU A 71 -12.05 -20.59 11.61
CA LEU A 71 -12.15 -22.04 11.74
C LEU A 71 -11.52 -22.78 10.55
N SER A 72 -11.05 -24.00 10.83
CA SER A 72 -10.71 -25.07 9.90
C SER A 72 -11.78 -26.15 9.99
N THR A 73 -12.09 -26.77 8.84
CA THR A 73 -12.94 -27.97 8.71
C THR A 73 -12.16 -29.16 8.14
N CYS A 74 -10.86 -28.99 7.88
CA CYS A 74 -10.05 -29.89 7.06
C CYS A 74 -9.91 -31.29 7.67
N ALA A 75 -9.77 -31.37 9.00
CA ALA A 75 -9.67 -32.59 9.78
C ALA A 75 -10.60 -32.54 11.00
N GLY A 76 -11.88 -32.27 10.76
CA GLY A 76 -12.85 -31.90 11.79
C GLY A 76 -12.85 -30.39 12.07
N LEU A 77 -13.70 -29.92 12.99
CA LEU A 77 -13.78 -28.51 13.36
C LEU A 77 -12.65 -28.14 14.33
N ARG A 78 -11.84 -27.16 13.93
CA ARG A 78 -10.79 -26.56 14.76
C ARG A 78 -10.78 -25.04 14.62
N GLY A 79 -10.47 -24.31 15.69
CA GLY A 79 -10.15 -22.87 15.62
C GLY A 79 -10.70 -22.08 16.80
N PHE A 80 -11.11 -20.83 16.59
CA PHE A 80 -11.56 -19.95 17.67
C PHE A 80 -12.83 -19.15 17.37
N VAL A 81 -13.56 -18.85 18.45
CA VAL A 81 -14.69 -17.92 18.49
C VAL A 81 -14.41 -16.87 19.56
N ALA A 82 -14.13 -15.64 19.14
CA ALA A 82 -13.92 -14.49 20.02
C ALA A 82 -15.23 -13.71 20.20
N LEU A 83 -15.50 -13.28 21.44
CA LEU A 83 -16.57 -12.38 21.86
C LEU A 83 -15.96 -11.19 22.64
N GLU A 84 -16.78 -10.23 23.07
CA GLU A 84 -16.27 -9.05 23.82
C GLU A 84 -15.68 -9.38 25.20
N ASP A 85 -16.06 -10.53 25.79
CA ASP A 85 -15.71 -10.94 27.15
C ASP A 85 -14.91 -12.24 27.26
N LYS A 86 -14.78 -13.01 26.18
CA LYS A 86 -14.14 -14.34 26.18
C LYS A 86 -13.72 -14.80 24.79
N THR A 87 -12.80 -15.74 24.75
CA THR A 87 -12.44 -16.51 23.54
C THR A 87 -12.63 -18.00 23.82
N PHE A 88 -13.43 -18.65 22.99
CA PHE A 88 -13.54 -20.11 22.95
C PHE A 88 -12.60 -20.70 21.91
N VAL A 89 -12.01 -21.84 22.25
CA VAL A 89 -11.23 -22.68 21.34
C VAL A 89 -12.04 -23.94 21.05
N LEU A 90 -12.01 -24.37 19.79
CA LEU A 90 -12.67 -25.55 19.26
C LEU A 90 -11.60 -26.51 18.73
N GLU A 91 -11.69 -27.80 19.08
CA GLU A 91 -10.79 -28.85 18.58
C GLU A 91 -11.52 -30.20 18.43
N PRO A 92 -11.11 -31.07 17.49
CA PRO A 92 -11.62 -32.44 17.40
C PRO A 92 -11.29 -33.26 18.65
N ALA A 93 -12.20 -34.15 19.06
CA ALA A 93 -11.91 -35.12 20.11
C ALA A 93 -10.98 -36.24 19.62
N PHE A 94 -10.36 -36.97 20.56
CA PHE A 94 -9.36 -38.02 20.29
C PHE A 94 -9.82 -39.15 19.35
N ASN A 95 -11.13 -39.36 19.18
CA ASN A 95 -11.71 -40.20 18.12
C ASN A 95 -12.51 -39.31 17.14
N PRO A 96 -11.93 -38.89 16.00
CA PRO A 96 -12.61 -38.03 15.03
C PRO A 96 -13.88 -38.64 14.44
N ASP A 97 -13.96 -39.96 14.35
CA ASP A 97 -15.03 -40.71 13.65
C ASP A 97 -16.44 -40.49 14.23
N ASN A 98 -16.55 -40.05 15.49
CA ASN A 98 -17.84 -39.72 16.12
C ASN A 98 -18.29 -38.27 15.90
N GLY A 99 -17.48 -37.42 15.26
CA GLY A 99 -17.79 -35.99 15.08
C GLY A 99 -17.87 -35.17 16.39
N THR A 100 -17.36 -35.71 17.50
CA THR A 100 -17.31 -35.00 18.79
C THR A 100 -16.20 -33.96 18.80
N HIS A 101 -16.48 -32.77 19.34
CA HIS A 101 -15.52 -31.68 19.46
C HIS A 101 -15.43 -31.20 20.90
N TRP A 102 -14.23 -30.80 21.32
CA TRP A 102 -14.02 -30.08 22.58
C TRP A 102 -14.22 -28.59 22.32
N ILE A 103 -15.04 -27.94 23.16
CA ILE A 103 -15.21 -26.49 23.17
C ILE A 103 -14.91 -26.02 24.60
N TYR A 104 -13.93 -25.14 24.74
CA TYR A 104 -13.45 -24.69 26.04
C TYR A 104 -12.93 -23.25 25.97
N ARG A 105 -12.82 -22.57 27.12
CA ARG A 105 -12.24 -21.22 27.22
C ARG A 105 -10.75 -21.27 26.92
N GLY A 106 -10.22 -20.29 26.19
CA GLY A 106 -8.76 -20.14 26.01
C GLY A 106 -7.99 -20.11 27.34
N GLU A 107 -8.61 -19.62 28.41
CA GLU A 107 -8.12 -19.67 29.80
C GLU A 107 -7.69 -21.06 30.29
N ASN A 108 -8.23 -22.15 29.71
CA ASN A 108 -7.98 -23.53 30.16
C ASN A 108 -6.73 -24.19 29.50
N LEU A 109 -6.07 -23.51 28.56
CA LEU A 109 -4.86 -24.02 27.91
C LEU A 109 -3.61 -23.75 28.75
N ASN A 110 -3.09 -24.81 29.39
CA ASN A 110 -1.88 -24.75 30.20
C ASN A 110 -0.61 -24.65 29.34
N LEU A 111 -0.10 -23.43 29.15
CA LEU A 111 1.18 -23.19 28.48
C LEU A 111 2.11 -22.28 29.30
N ALA A 112 3.41 -22.42 29.07
CA ALA A 112 4.42 -21.51 29.59
C ALA A 112 4.31 -20.14 28.89
N PRO A 113 4.23 -19.00 29.62
CA PRO A 113 4.25 -17.68 29.00
C PRO A 113 5.57 -17.42 28.27
N GLY A 114 5.49 -16.87 27.07
CA GLY A 114 6.63 -16.56 26.21
C GLY A 114 6.82 -15.07 25.97
N SER A 115 8.05 -14.64 25.67
CA SER A 115 8.34 -13.31 25.13
C SER A 115 8.78 -13.42 23.67
N CYS A 116 8.55 -12.39 22.87
CA CYS A 116 9.38 -12.20 21.68
C CYS A 116 10.85 -11.94 22.07
N GLY A 117 11.78 -11.94 21.12
CA GLY A 117 13.21 -11.75 21.34
C GLY A 117 13.63 -10.43 22.03
N HIS A 118 12.72 -9.46 22.11
CA HIS A 118 12.92 -8.13 22.69
C HIS A 118 12.52 -8.05 24.19
N GLY A 119 12.72 -9.13 24.95
CA GLY A 119 12.13 -9.37 26.28
C GLY A 119 12.30 -8.26 27.34
N PHE A 120 11.24 -8.01 28.11
CA PHE A 120 11.16 -7.00 29.20
C PHE A 120 11.40 -7.62 30.58
N ASN A 121 12.05 -6.88 31.48
CA ASN A 121 12.13 -7.23 32.91
C ASN A 121 11.68 -6.02 33.74
N VAL A 122 10.67 -6.21 34.60
CA VAL A 122 9.93 -5.14 35.25
C VAL A 122 10.43 -4.94 36.69
N SER A 123 10.73 -3.70 37.05
CA SER A 123 10.98 -3.28 38.43
C SER A 123 10.19 -2.00 38.72
N HIS A 124 9.25 -2.08 39.66
CA HIS A 124 8.32 -1.00 40.00
C HIS A 124 9.03 0.25 40.53
N PHE A 125 8.79 1.39 39.89
CA PHE A 125 8.97 2.72 40.48
C PHE A 125 7.83 3.65 40.06
N VAL A 126 7.42 4.53 40.98
CA VAL A 126 6.29 5.47 40.82
C VAL A 126 6.82 6.89 41.02
N LEU A 127 6.61 7.80 40.06
CA LEU A 127 6.34 9.21 40.39
C LEU A 127 5.75 10.05 39.23
N ASP A 128 4.82 10.94 39.62
CA ASP A 128 4.34 12.22 39.07
C ASP A 128 4.17 12.51 37.56
N THR A 129 3.04 13.19 37.30
CA THR A 129 2.59 13.67 35.99
C THR A 129 2.87 15.16 35.79
N VAL A 130 3.54 15.51 34.69
CA VAL A 130 3.56 16.89 34.14
C VAL A 130 3.34 16.83 32.64
N GLY A 131 2.07 16.95 32.22
CA GLY A 131 1.69 16.97 30.80
C GLY A 131 1.70 18.37 30.20
N GLY A 132 2.47 18.60 29.14
CA GLY A 132 2.44 19.82 28.33
C GLY A 132 1.90 19.54 26.91
N PRO A 133 0.92 20.31 26.39
CA PRO A 133 0.34 20.03 25.08
C PRO A 133 1.24 20.51 23.93
N ALA A 134 1.66 19.60 23.06
CA ALA A 134 2.33 19.95 21.80
C ALA A 134 1.29 20.42 20.76
N HIS A 135 1.47 21.63 20.23
CA HIS A 135 0.54 22.21 19.24
C HIS A 135 0.62 21.51 17.88
N ALA A 136 -0.49 20.89 17.46
CA ALA A 136 -0.62 20.30 16.13
C ALA A 136 -0.92 21.37 15.06
N PHE A 137 0.04 21.64 14.17
CA PHE A 137 -0.21 22.37 12.94
C PHE A 137 -0.73 21.42 11.86
N GLY A 138 -1.99 21.62 11.43
CA GLY A 138 -2.68 20.71 10.53
C GLY A 138 -2.29 20.89 9.06
N THR A 139 -1.41 20.03 8.54
CA THR A 139 -1.23 19.83 7.09
C THR A 139 -2.25 18.81 6.57
N ARG A 140 -2.78 19.04 5.36
CA ARG A 140 -3.99 18.35 4.85
C ARG A 140 -3.65 17.04 4.09
N HIS A 141 -2.70 16.26 4.59
CA HIS A 141 -1.99 15.21 3.82
C HIS A 141 -2.45 13.75 4.05
N LYS A 142 -2.02 12.86 3.12
CA LYS A 142 -1.89 11.39 3.19
C LYS A 142 -3.09 10.51 3.62
N ARG A 143 -4.34 10.94 3.41
CA ARG A 143 -5.52 10.07 3.67
C ARG A 143 -5.64 8.84 2.75
N HIS A 144 -4.94 8.80 1.61
CA HIS A 144 -5.18 7.76 0.59
C HIS A 144 -4.48 6.42 0.89
N ALA A 145 -3.16 6.43 1.11
CA ALA A 145 -2.38 5.21 1.41
C ALA A 145 -2.89 4.47 2.66
N GLN A 146 -3.44 5.19 3.64
CA GLN A 146 -4.05 4.58 4.83
C GLN A 146 -5.37 3.83 4.51
N ARG A 147 -6.14 4.27 3.49
CA ARG A 147 -7.48 3.74 3.18
C ARG A 147 -7.51 2.50 2.29
N ALA A 148 -6.61 2.41 1.31
CA ALA A 148 -6.54 1.26 0.42
C ALA A 148 -6.29 -0.04 1.22
N THR A 149 -6.90 -1.15 0.81
CA THR A 149 -6.54 -2.48 1.29
C THR A 149 -5.11 -2.80 0.84
N LYS A 150 -4.34 -3.45 1.71
CA LYS A 150 -3.01 -3.99 1.40
C LYS A 150 -3.10 -5.51 1.32
N TYR A 151 -2.23 -6.11 0.53
CA TYR A 151 -2.09 -7.55 0.42
C TYR A 151 -0.66 -7.92 0.80
N VAL A 152 -0.47 -9.02 1.52
CA VAL A 152 0.85 -9.59 1.84
C VAL A 152 0.94 -10.94 1.16
N GLU A 153 1.80 -11.04 0.15
CA GLU A 153 2.21 -12.30 -0.47
C GLU A 153 3.17 -13.03 0.48
N LEU A 154 2.62 -13.96 1.27
CA LEU A 154 3.32 -14.65 2.35
C LEU A 154 3.77 -16.06 1.93
N ILE A 155 5.00 -16.43 2.28
CA ILE A 155 5.45 -17.82 2.34
C ILE A 155 5.64 -18.24 3.80
N ILE A 156 5.14 -19.42 4.16
CA ILE A 156 5.43 -20.03 5.47
C ILE A 156 6.26 -21.29 5.25
N VAL A 157 7.38 -21.39 5.99
CA VAL A 157 8.34 -22.49 5.93
C VAL A 157 8.26 -23.28 7.24
N ALA A 158 8.29 -24.61 7.19
CA ALA A 158 8.48 -25.48 8.35
C ALA A 158 9.86 -26.12 8.33
N ASP A 159 10.57 -26.05 9.46
CA ASP A 159 11.86 -26.73 9.64
C ASP A 159 11.70 -28.26 9.76
N ASN A 160 12.81 -29.00 9.66
CA ASN A 160 12.81 -30.45 9.80
C ASN A 160 12.35 -30.87 11.20
N ARG A 161 12.54 -30.01 12.20
CA ARG A 161 12.14 -30.28 13.58
C ARG A 161 10.62 -30.23 13.77
N GLU A 162 9.92 -29.31 13.09
CA GLU A 162 8.46 -29.22 13.05
C GLU A 162 7.88 -30.40 12.26
N PHE A 163 8.52 -30.77 11.14
CA PHE A 163 8.19 -32.00 10.42
C PHE A 163 8.30 -33.25 11.31
N GLN A 164 9.37 -33.38 12.11
CA GLN A 164 9.48 -34.43 13.13
C GLN A 164 8.39 -34.32 14.20
N LYS A 165 8.11 -33.11 14.72
CA LYS A 165 7.11 -32.84 15.78
C LYS A 165 5.71 -33.28 15.36
N GLN A 166 5.32 -33.00 14.11
CA GLN A 166 4.02 -33.42 13.57
C GLN A 166 3.96 -34.93 13.25
N GLY A 167 5.05 -35.68 13.41
CA GLY A 167 5.08 -37.14 13.23
C GLY A 167 5.62 -37.60 11.87
N LYS A 168 6.39 -36.76 11.17
CA LYS A 168 6.92 -36.97 9.81
C LYS A 168 5.83 -37.10 8.73
N ASP A 169 4.73 -36.38 8.91
CA ASP A 169 3.63 -36.29 7.95
C ASP A 169 3.65 -34.90 7.28
N VAL A 170 3.94 -34.87 5.98
CA VAL A 170 4.08 -33.63 5.20
C VAL A 170 2.73 -32.91 5.07
N GLU A 171 1.63 -33.64 4.87
CA GLU A 171 0.30 -33.04 4.66
C GLU A 171 -0.25 -32.48 5.97
N LYS A 172 0.01 -33.15 7.09
CA LYS A 172 -0.31 -32.62 8.43
C LYS A 172 0.48 -31.35 8.77
N VAL A 173 1.75 -31.23 8.36
CA VAL A 173 2.51 -29.97 8.49
C VAL A 173 1.89 -28.88 7.63
N LYS A 174 1.65 -29.12 6.34
CA LYS A 174 1.02 -28.14 5.43
C LYS A 174 -0.32 -27.64 5.98
N GLN A 175 -1.21 -28.56 6.41
CA GLN A 175 -2.48 -28.20 7.02
C GLN A 175 -2.28 -27.29 8.24
N ARG A 176 -1.29 -27.57 9.10
CA ARG A 176 -0.97 -26.73 10.26
C ARG A 176 -0.51 -25.33 9.85
N LEU A 177 0.35 -25.20 8.84
CA LEU A 177 0.81 -23.89 8.35
C LEU A 177 -0.33 -23.08 7.71
N ALA A 178 -1.25 -23.74 6.98
CA ALA A 178 -2.43 -23.09 6.42
C ALA A 178 -3.49 -22.75 7.50
N GLU A 179 -3.65 -23.57 8.54
CA GLU A 179 -4.42 -23.21 9.75
C GLU A 179 -3.85 -21.94 10.41
N ILE A 180 -2.52 -21.88 10.57
CA ILE A 180 -1.80 -20.70 11.08
C ILE A 180 -2.10 -19.47 10.21
N ALA A 181 -1.93 -19.57 8.89
CA ALA A 181 -2.14 -18.46 7.96
C ALA A 181 -3.57 -17.91 8.00
N ASN A 182 -4.59 -18.78 8.12
CA ASN A 182 -5.99 -18.37 8.20
C ASN A 182 -6.25 -17.47 9.41
N TYR A 183 -5.75 -17.82 10.60
CA TYR A 183 -5.86 -16.97 11.78
C TYR A 183 -5.12 -15.64 11.61
N VAL A 184 -3.94 -15.63 10.95
CA VAL A 184 -3.18 -14.41 10.69
C VAL A 184 -3.96 -13.44 9.77
N ASP A 185 -4.54 -13.92 8.67
CA ASP A 185 -5.42 -13.08 7.82
C ASP A 185 -6.61 -12.52 8.62
N LYS A 186 -7.21 -13.33 9.52
CA LYS A 186 -8.29 -12.85 10.41
C LYS A 186 -7.85 -11.64 11.25
N PHE A 187 -6.67 -11.70 11.86
CA PHE A 187 -6.15 -10.62 12.70
C PHE A 187 -5.83 -9.36 11.88
N TYR A 188 -5.26 -9.53 10.69
CA TYR A 188 -4.82 -8.42 9.83
C TYR A 188 -5.97 -7.72 9.08
N ARG A 189 -7.11 -8.40 8.85
CA ARG A 189 -8.33 -7.75 8.32
C ARG A 189 -8.77 -6.53 9.14
N ALA A 190 -8.52 -6.50 10.46
CA ALA A 190 -8.81 -5.35 11.34
C ALA A 190 -7.88 -4.12 11.15
N LEU A 191 -6.94 -4.20 10.20
CA LEU A 191 -5.98 -3.17 9.80
C LEU A 191 -6.08 -2.79 8.31
N ASN A 192 -7.11 -3.27 7.59
CA ASN A 192 -7.21 -3.22 6.12
C ASN A 192 -6.00 -3.88 5.41
N ILE A 193 -5.52 -4.99 5.96
CA ILE A 193 -4.49 -5.85 5.38
C ILE A 193 -5.09 -7.24 5.16
N ARG A 194 -4.83 -7.86 4.01
CA ARG A 194 -5.08 -9.28 3.73
C ARG A 194 -3.76 -10.03 3.68
N VAL A 195 -3.76 -11.29 4.10
CA VAL A 195 -2.61 -12.18 3.98
C VAL A 195 -2.96 -13.31 3.03
N ALA A 196 -2.22 -13.43 1.92
CA ALA A 196 -2.42 -14.43 0.90
C ALA A 196 -1.18 -15.33 0.83
N LEU A 197 -1.37 -16.63 0.98
CA LEU A 197 -0.31 -17.61 0.79
C LEU A 197 0.06 -17.72 -0.69
N VAL A 198 1.32 -17.41 -1.01
CA VAL A 198 1.93 -17.72 -2.32
C VAL A 198 2.75 -19.01 -2.28
N GLY A 199 3.01 -19.54 -1.08
CA GLY A 199 3.45 -20.93 -0.94
C GLY A 199 3.68 -21.41 0.49
N LEU A 200 3.81 -22.74 0.61
CA LEU A 200 4.31 -23.44 1.79
C LEU A 200 5.55 -24.25 1.43
N GLU A 201 6.53 -24.30 2.32
CA GLU A 201 7.72 -25.16 2.16
C GLU A 201 7.98 -25.98 3.43
N VAL A 202 8.24 -27.28 3.29
CA VAL A 202 8.51 -28.20 4.41
C VAL A 202 9.88 -28.85 4.19
N TRP A 203 10.80 -28.63 5.13
CA TRP A 203 12.16 -29.19 5.09
C TRP A 203 12.17 -30.65 5.56
N SER A 204 11.46 -31.53 4.84
CA SER A 204 11.19 -32.92 5.23
C SER A 204 12.42 -33.85 5.29
N ASP A 205 13.52 -33.50 4.61
CA ASP A 205 14.78 -34.24 4.63
C ASP A 205 15.78 -33.64 5.65
N VAL A 206 16.17 -32.37 5.48
CA VAL A 206 17.10 -31.64 6.35
C VAL A 206 16.97 -30.12 6.13
N ASP A 207 17.21 -29.35 7.19
CA ASP A 207 17.10 -27.89 7.19
C ASP A 207 17.96 -27.21 6.11
N ARG A 208 17.45 -26.10 5.54
CA ARG A 208 18.11 -25.40 4.42
C ARG A 208 18.96 -24.20 4.85
N CYS A 209 18.92 -23.85 6.13
CA CYS A 209 19.81 -22.91 6.82
C CYS A 209 20.14 -23.48 8.21
N SER A 210 21.05 -22.87 8.98
CA SER A 210 21.27 -23.32 10.36
C SER A 210 20.10 -22.92 11.27
N VAL A 211 19.36 -23.91 11.77
CA VAL A 211 18.31 -23.71 12.79
C VAL A 211 18.85 -24.19 14.13
N THR A 212 18.82 -23.31 15.14
CA THR A 212 19.44 -23.58 16.45
C THR A 212 18.55 -23.11 17.60
N GLN A 213 18.93 -23.43 18.83
CA GLN A 213 18.26 -22.86 20.00
C GLN A 213 18.58 -21.37 20.19
N ASP A 214 19.57 -20.81 19.49
CA ASP A 214 19.74 -19.36 19.42
C ASP A 214 18.78 -18.79 18.34
N PRO A 215 17.73 -18.04 18.73
CA PRO A 215 16.83 -17.39 17.78
C PRO A 215 17.55 -16.32 16.93
N PHE A 216 18.66 -15.75 17.41
CA PHE A 216 19.39 -14.69 16.73
C PHE A 216 20.16 -15.20 15.51
N THR A 217 20.94 -16.27 15.69
CA THR A 217 21.58 -17.00 14.57
C THR A 217 20.52 -17.57 13.62
N THR A 218 19.45 -18.17 14.16
CA THR A 218 18.38 -18.79 13.35
C THR A 218 17.67 -17.77 12.44
N LEU A 219 17.38 -16.55 12.93
CA LEU A 219 16.78 -15.52 12.07
C LEU A 219 17.74 -14.99 11.01
N HIS A 220 19.02 -14.81 11.32
CA HIS A 220 19.99 -14.37 10.31
C HIS A 220 20.12 -15.41 9.18
N GLU A 221 20.32 -16.67 9.54
CA GLU A 221 20.47 -17.79 8.62
C GLU A 221 19.23 -17.99 7.74
N PHE A 222 18.03 -17.87 8.31
CA PHE A 222 16.77 -17.94 7.56
C PHE A 222 16.61 -16.77 6.58
N LEU A 223 16.94 -15.53 6.99
CA LEU A 223 16.83 -14.36 6.12
C LEU A 223 17.86 -14.35 4.98
N ASP A 224 19.10 -14.78 5.23
CA ASP A 224 20.13 -14.93 4.19
C ASP A 224 19.76 -16.07 3.23
N TRP A 225 19.23 -17.19 3.73
CA TRP A 225 18.65 -18.25 2.89
C TRP A 225 17.48 -17.72 2.04
N ARG A 226 16.52 -17.00 2.64
CA ARG A 226 15.38 -16.40 1.94
C ARG A 226 15.86 -15.54 0.77
N LYS A 227 16.82 -14.65 1.02
CA LYS A 227 17.40 -13.74 0.02
C LYS A 227 18.16 -14.47 -1.09
N LEU A 228 18.96 -15.49 -0.74
CA LEU A 228 19.88 -16.14 -1.68
C LEU A 228 19.30 -17.36 -2.40
N LYS A 229 18.21 -17.95 -1.88
CA LYS A 229 17.63 -19.21 -2.37
C LYS A 229 16.15 -19.08 -2.73
N LEU A 230 15.31 -18.57 -1.83
CA LEU A 230 13.85 -18.54 -2.03
C LEU A 230 13.44 -17.42 -3.00
N LEU A 231 13.76 -16.16 -2.66
CA LEU A 231 13.32 -14.96 -3.38
C LEU A 231 13.65 -14.93 -4.88
N PRO A 232 14.81 -15.47 -5.36
CA PRO A 232 15.12 -15.53 -6.80
C PRO A 232 14.24 -16.52 -7.60
N HIS A 233 13.58 -17.47 -6.94
CA HIS A 233 12.75 -18.50 -7.58
C HIS A 233 11.25 -18.34 -7.28
N ARG A 234 10.92 -17.69 -6.15
CA ARG A 234 9.56 -17.40 -5.70
C ARG A 234 9.48 -15.93 -5.28
N PRO A 235 8.92 -15.03 -6.10
CA PRO A 235 8.52 -13.70 -5.65
C PRO A 235 7.55 -13.82 -4.46
N HIS A 236 7.74 -12.99 -3.44
CA HIS A 236 6.90 -12.90 -2.25
C HIS A 236 7.29 -11.66 -1.43
N ASP A 237 6.33 -11.07 -0.72
CA ASP A 237 6.56 -9.88 0.11
C ASP A 237 7.29 -10.22 1.41
N ASN A 238 6.93 -11.34 2.04
CA ASN A 238 7.39 -11.74 3.37
C ASN A 238 7.50 -13.27 3.51
N ALA A 239 8.46 -13.76 4.30
CA ALA A 239 8.58 -15.18 4.61
C ALA A 239 8.74 -15.42 6.12
N GLN A 240 8.08 -16.44 6.66
CA GLN A 240 8.09 -16.77 8.10
C GLN A 240 8.48 -18.24 8.31
N LEU A 241 9.47 -18.51 9.16
CA LEU A 241 9.87 -19.86 9.55
C LEU A 241 9.12 -20.29 10.81
N VAL A 242 8.29 -21.31 10.72
CA VAL A 242 7.72 -22.03 11.87
C VAL A 242 8.67 -23.17 12.24
N SER A 243 9.19 -23.14 13.47
CA SER A 243 10.22 -24.06 13.95
C SER A 243 9.74 -24.91 15.12
N GLY A 244 10.05 -26.21 15.07
CA GLY A 244 9.88 -27.13 16.18
C GLY A 244 11.03 -27.10 17.20
N VAL A 245 12.03 -26.23 17.01
CA VAL A 245 13.15 -26.04 17.94
C VAL A 245 12.75 -25.09 19.06
N TYR A 246 13.05 -25.48 20.30
CA TYR A 246 12.86 -24.62 21.46
C TYR A 246 14.01 -23.61 21.56
N PHE A 247 13.70 -22.33 21.40
CA PHE A 247 14.67 -21.23 21.55
C PHE A 247 15.04 -20.98 23.02
N GLN A 248 16.19 -20.36 23.25
CA GLN A 248 16.72 -20.10 24.60
C GLN A 248 15.96 -18.99 25.36
N GLY A 249 15.89 -19.16 26.67
CA GLY A 249 15.19 -18.25 27.58
C GLY A 249 13.68 -18.39 27.46
N THR A 250 12.99 -17.26 27.34
CA THR A 250 11.53 -17.19 27.11
C THR A 250 11.18 -16.88 25.65
N THR A 251 12.16 -16.85 24.75
CA THR A 251 11.95 -16.39 23.37
C THR A 251 11.05 -17.34 22.59
N ILE A 252 9.97 -16.82 21.98
CA ILE A 252 9.04 -17.61 21.14
C ILE A 252 9.00 -17.14 19.68
N GLY A 253 9.54 -15.96 19.36
CA GLY A 253 9.49 -15.37 18.03
C GLY A 253 10.47 -14.21 17.88
N MET A 254 10.81 -13.90 16.62
CA MET A 254 11.71 -12.79 16.29
C MET A 254 11.62 -12.34 14.82
N ALA A 255 11.48 -11.04 14.59
CA ALA A 255 11.51 -10.39 13.28
C ALA A 255 12.19 -9.00 13.30
N PRO A 256 12.82 -8.55 12.19
CA PRO A 256 13.34 -7.19 12.09
C PRO A 256 12.21 -6.15 11.97
N ILE A 257 12.42 -4.97 12.53
CA ILE A 257 11.41 -3.91 12.58
C ILE A 257 11.47 -3.00 11.32
N MET A 258 10.30 -2.64 10.76
CA MET A 258 10.15 -1.80 9.54
C MET A 258 10.79 -2.42 8.27
N SER A 259 10.93 -3.74 8.21
CA SER A 259 11.61 -4.45 7.11
C SER A 259 10.70 -4.98 6.00
N MET A 260 9.38 -4.79 6.08
CA MET A 260 8.42 -5.26 5.08
C MET A 260 8.80 -4.80 3.66
N CYS A 261 8.66 -5.69 2.67
CA CYS A 261 9.12 -5.56 1.27
C CYS A 261 10.64 -5.56 1.03
N THR A 262 11.51 -5.54 2.05
CA THR A 262 12.96 -5.58 1.81
C THR A 262 13.42 -6.97 1.36
N ALA A 263 14.39 -7.01 0.44
CA ALA A 263 15.01 -8.26 0.00
C ALA A 263 15.81 -8.93 1.13
N GLU A 264 16.45 -8.13 2.00
CA GLU A 264 17.27 -8.61 3.11
C GLU A 264 16.49 -9.09 4.33
N GLN A 265 15.39 -8.41 4.71
CA GLN A 265 14.89 -8.48 6.09
C GLN A 265 13.36 -8.66 6.23
N SER A 266 12.60 -8.77 5.13
CA SER A 266 11.15 -9.01 5.19
C SER A 266 10.84 -10.47 5.55
N GLY A 267 10.89 -10.76 6.85
CA GLY A 267 10.55 -12.07 7.39
C GLY A 267 10.78 -12.18 8.89
N GLY A 268 10.56 -13.38 9.43
CA GLY A 268 10.67 -13.68 10.85
C GLY A 268 10.80 -15.18 11.14
N ILE A 269 11.05 -15.49 12.41
CA ILE A 269 11.05 -16.86 12.95
C ILE A 269 10.01 -16.97 14.08
N VAL A 270 9.38 -18.13 14.17
CA VAL A 270 8.26 -18.44 15.05
C VAL A 270 8.49 -19.84 15.65
N MET A 271 8.61 -19.94 16.97
CA MET A 271 8.60 -21.22 17.67
C MET A 271 7.17 -21.75 17.71
N ASP A 272 6.94 -23.00 17.29
CA ASP A 272 5.65 -23.64 17.47
C ASP A 272 5.48 -24.14 18.91
N HIS A 273 5.21 -23.19 19.82
CA HIS A 273 5.22 -23.38 21.27
C HIS A 273 3.99 -24.11 21.84
N SER A 274 2.95 -24.33 21.04
CA SER A 274 1.67 -24.91 21.47
C SER A 274 1.23 -26.05 20.56
N ASP A 275 0.45 -27.00 21.08
CA ASP A 275 -0.23 -27.99 20.22
C ASP A 275 -1.34 -27.32 19.40
N ASN A 276 -1.98 -26.29 19.94
CA ASN A 276 -2.99 -25.52 19.21
C ASN A 276 -2.32 -24.51 18.24
N PRO A 277 -2.66 -24.52 16.93
CA PRO A 277 -2.03 -23.65 15.93
C PRO A 277 -2.26 -22.14 16.15
N LEU A 278 -3.24 -21.75 16.98
CA LEU A 278 -3.45 -20.35 17.37
C LEU A 278 -2.21 -19.73 18.04
N GLY A 279 -1.39 -20.54 18.74
CA GLY A 279 -0.20 -20.05 19.42
C GLY A 279 0.91 -19.61 18.48
N ALA A 280 1.23 -20.43 17.48
CA ALA A 280 2.15 -20.04 16.41
C ALA A 280 1.56 -18.90 15.57
N ALA A 281 0.25 -18.88 15.31
CA ALA A 281 -0.39 -17.80 14.55
C ALA A 281 -0.33 -16.43 15.23
N VAL A 282 -0.52 -16.36 16.55
CA VAL A 282 -0.40 -15.10 17.29
C VAL A 282 1.05 -14.62 17.35
N THR A 283 2.01 -15.53 17.51
CA THR A 283 3.44 -15.19 17.39
C THR A 283 3.77 -14.69 15.97
N LEU A 284 3.36 -15.40 14.91
CA LEU A 284 3.57 -14.97 13.53
C LEU A 284 2.95 -13.59 13.27
N ALA A 285 1.74 -13.33 13.80
CA ALA A 285 1.10 -12.03 13.68
C ALA A 285 1.85 -10.90 14.40
N HIS A 286 2.52 -11.18 15.54
CA HIS A 286 3.40 -10.26 16.26
C HIS A 286 4.67 -9.96 15.46
N GLU A 287 5.35 -10.99 14.96
CA GLU A 287 6.60 -10.85 14.21
C GLU A 287 6.39 -10.19 12.83
N LEU A 288 5.30 -10.52 12.14
CA LEU A 288 4.83 -9.78 10.95
C LEU A 288 4.53 -8.30 11.30
N GLY A 289 4.04 -8.05 12.52
CA GLY A 289 3.79 -6.72 13.06
C GLY A 289 5.08 -5.91 13.23
N HIS A 290 6.15 -6.54 13.69
CA HIS A 290 7.49 -5.96 13.65
C HIS A 290 7.93 -5.63 12.22
N ASN A 291 7.80 -6.55 11.24
CA ASN A 291 8.12 -6.24 9.84
C ASN A 291 7.33 -5.01 9.32
N PHE A 292 6.06 -4.88 9.70
CA PHE A 292 5.22 -3.71 9.43
C PHE A 292 5.64 -2.41 10.15
N GLY A 293 6.53 -2.48 11.14
CA GLY A 293 7.05 -1.35 11.91
C GLY A 293 6.34 -1.09 13.24
N MET A 294 5.52 -2.03 13.71
CA MET A 294 4.87 -1.93 15.02
C MET A 294 5.86 -2.21 16.15
N ASN A 295 5.90 -1.32 17.14
CA ASN A 295 6.65 -1.51 18.39
C ASN A 295 5.70 -2.02 19.47
N HIS A 296 6.26 -2.58 20.55
CA HIS A 296 5.46 -3.19 21.62
C HIS A 296 4.45 -2.26 22.29
N ASP A 297 3.35 -2.85 22.75
CA ASP A 297 2.43 -2.25 23.70
C ASP A 297 2.99 -2.34 25.12
N THR A 298 3.65 -1.27 25.60
CA THR A 298 4.22 -1.21 26.95
C THR A 298 3.48 -0.19 27.83
N PRO A 299 3.50 -0.32 29.17
CA PRO A 299 2.83 0.61 30.08
C PRO A 299 3.29 2.06 29.91
N GLU A 300 4.58 2.27 29.66
CA GLU A 300 5.20 3.60 29.50
C GLU A 300 4.74 4.33 28.23
N ARG A 301 4.29 3.58 27.21
CA ARG A 301 3.69 4.15 26.00
C ARG A 301 2.22 4.55 26.18
N GLY A 302 1.57 4.14 27.27
CA GLY A 302 0.16 4.44 27.54
C GLY A 302 -0.81 3.86 26.52
N CYS A 303 -0.48 2.71 25.92
CA CYS A 303 -1.21 2.15 24.79
C CYS A 303 -2.62 1.64 25.17
N GLY A 304 -3.65 2.22 24.55
CA GLY A 304 -5.02 1.73 24.69
C GLY A 304 -5.23 0.44 23.91
N CYS A 305 -5.36 -0.68 24.63
CA CYS A 305 -5.87 -1.96 24.12
C CYS A 305 -7.37 -2.09 24.46
N ARG A 306 -8.18 -2.70 23.58
CA ARG A 306 -9.62 -2.94 23.85
C ARG A 306 -9.84 -4.15 24.76
N MET A 307 -8.98 -5.15 24.68
CA MET A 307 -8.99 -6.31 25.56
C MET A 307 -8.09 -6.05 26.77
N THR A 308 -8.52 -6.53 27.94
CA THR A 308 -7.72 -6.53 29.16
C THR A 308 -6.76 -7.73 29.17
N VAL A 309 -5.76 -7.73 30.07
CA VAL A 309 -4.73 -8.79 30.11
C VAL A 309 -5.33 -10.17 30.46
N ASP A 310 -6.35 -10.21 31.32
CA ASP A 310 -7.17 -11.40 31.62
C ASP A 310 -7.95 -11.93 30.41
N ARG A 311 -8.09 -11.14 29.34
CA ARG A 311 -8.69 -11.52 28.04
C ARG A 311 -7.64 -11.67 26.94
N GLY A 312 -6.36 -11.76 27.33
CA GLY A 312 -5.20 -11.93 26.45
C GLY A 312 -4.54 -10.65 25.95
N GLY A 313 -5.15 -9.47 26.16
CA GLY A 313 -4.56 -8.19 25.77
C GLY A 313 -4.47 -7.98 24.26
N CYS A 314 -3.35 -7.41 23.79
CA CYS A 314 -3.13 -7.05 22.38
C CYS A 314 -1.92 -7.79 21.78
N ILE A 315 -1.96 -8.04 20.47
CA ILE A 315 -0.96 -8.88 19.75
C ILE A 315 0.47 -8.36 19.95
N MET A 316 0.69 -7.04 19.96
CA MET A 316 2.02 -6.44 20.15
C MET A 316 2.47 -6.33 21.63
N THR A 317 1.84 -7.05 22.57
CA THR A 317 2.33 -7.13 23.96
C THR A 317 3.71 -7.82 23.97
N PRO A 318 4.73 -7.35 24.72
CA PRO A 318 6.08 -7.95 24.73
C PRO A 318 6.14 -9.45 25.11
N SER A 319 5.10 -9.94 25.79
CA SER A 319 4.95 -11.32 26.20
C SER A 319 3.56 -11.83 25.87
N THR A 320 3.52 -13.00 25.24
CA THR A 320 2.31 -13.76 24.92
C THR A 320 2.12 -14.82 26.01
N GLY A 321 1.06 -14.65 26.81
CA GLY A 321 0.54 -15.69 27.70
C GLY A 321 -0.80 -16.22 27.17
N TYR A 322 -1.51 -16.97 28.00
CA TYR A 322 -2.94 -17.24 27.79
C TYR A 322 -3.81 -16.28 28.63
N PRO A 323 -5.00 -15.88 28.13
CA PRO A 323 -5.55 -16.17 26.80
C PRO A 323 -4.71 -15.56 25.66
N PHE A 324 -4.75 -16.15 24.47
CA PHE A 324 -4.01 -15.58 23.34
C PHE A 324 -4.68 -14.29 22.81
N PRO A 325 -3.93 -13.19 22.59
CA PRO A 325 -4.47 -11.96 22.01
C PRO A 325 -4.87 -12.12 20.55
N THR A 326 -6.06 -11.61 20.20
CA THR A 326 -6.62 -11.64 18.83
C THR A 326 -6.77 -10.24 18.20
N VAL A 327 -6.31 -9.18 18.89
CA VAL A 327 -6.54 -7.78 18.50
C VAL A 327 -5.28 -6.92 18.55
N PHE A 328 -5.19 -5.91 17.67
CA PHE A 328 -4.14 -4.88 17.68
C PHE A 328 -4.57 -3.63 18.46
N SER A 329 -3.62 -2.95 19.09
CA SER A 329 -3.88 -1.77 19.94
C SER A 329 -3.99 -0.47 19.13
N SER A 330 -4.36 0.61 19.82
CA SER A 330 -4.27 1.97 19.30
C SER A 330 -2.83 2.42 18.96
N CYS A 331 -1.81 1.91 19.67
CA CYS A 331 -0.40 2.15 19.34
C CYS A 331 0.02 1.37 18.09
N SER A 332 -0.32 0.09 17.97
CA SER A 332 0.06 -0.72 16.80
C SER A 332 -0.49 -0.11 15.50
N LYS A 333 -1.75 0.38 15.54
CA LYS A 333 -2.38 1.11 14.42
C LYS A 333 -1.68 2.43 14.07
N LYS A 334 -1.18 3.16 15.07
CA LYS A 334 -0.43 4.42 14.88
C LYS A 334 0.96 4.17 14.32
N ASP A 335 1.66 3.15 14.82
CA ASP A 335 2.99 2.77 14.36
C ASP A 335 2.93 2.27 12.90
N LEU A 336 1.96 1.42 12.55
CA LEU A 336 1.69 1.01 11.17
C LEU A 336 1.46 2.21 10.24
N ALA A 337 0.60 3.16 10.63
CA ALA A 337 0.35 4.35 9.83
C ALA A 337 1.63 5.18 9.61
N ALA A 338 2.42 5.41 10.67
CA ALA A 338 3.70 6.13 10.59
C ALA A 338 4.78 5.38 9.79
N SER A 339 4.72 4.05 9.74
CA SER A 339 5.61 3.17 8.97
C SER A 339 5.29 3.23 7.47
N LEU A 340 4.02 3.03 7.10
CA LEU A 340 3.53 3.17 5.72
C LEU A 340 3.80 4.59 5.17
N GLU A 341 3.68 5.62 6.01
CA GLU A 341 3.97 7.00 5.63
C GLU A 341 5.45 7.33 5.37
N LYS A 342 6.38 6.44 5.74
CA LYS A 342 7.81 6.51 5.41
C LYS A 342 8.19 5.77 4.13
N GLY A 343 7.27 5.01 3.53
CA GLY A 343 7.54 4.13 2.40
C GLY A 343 7.82 2.66 2.77
N VAL A 344 7.54 2.22 4.00
CA VAL A 344 7.50 0.78 4.29
C VAL A 344 6.26 0.18 3.62
N GLY A 345 6.34 -1.01 3.04
CA GLY A 345 5.18 -1.68 2.44
C GLY A 345 4.90 -1.34 0.97
N MET A 346 5.87 -0.87 0.18
CA MET A 346 5.66 -0.49 -1.24
C MET A 346 5.12 -1.62 -2.12
N CYS A 347 5.52 -2.87 -1.85
CA CYS A 347 5.05 -4.08 -2.53
C CYS A 347 3.58 -4.44 -2.27
N LEU A 348 2.96 -3.92 -1.21
CA LEU A 348 1.68 -4.43 -0.70
C LEU A 348 0.43 -3.87 -1.43
N PHE A 349 0.62 -3.24 -2.59
CA PHE A 349 -0.43 -2.52 -3.33
C PHE A 349 -0.91 -3.25 -4.59
N ASN A 350 -0.17 -4.26 -5.07
CA ASN A 350 -0.75 -5.26 -5.96
C ASN A 350 -1.73 -6.13 -5.17
N MET A 351 -2.98 -6.16 -5.61
CA MET A 351 -3.87 -7.28 -5.32
C MET A 351 -3.32 -8.48 -6.08
N PRO A 352 -3.01 -9.63 -5.43
CA PRO A 352 -2.57 -10.83 -6.12
C PRO A 352 -3.60 -11.21 -7.18
N GLU A 353 -3.15 -11.66 -8.35
CA GLU A 353 -4.09 -12.25 -9.31
C GLU A 353 -4.68 -13.52 -8.69
N VAL A 354 -6.01 -13.60 -8.59
CA VAL A 354 -6.72 -14.77 -8.04
C VAL A 354 -7.55 -15.47 -9.12
N LYS A 355 -6.89 -15.73 -10.26
CA LYS A 355 -7.45 -16.36 -11.47
C LYS A 355 -8.15 -17.70 -11.23
N VAL A 356 -7.79 -18.42 -10.18
CA VAL A 356 -8.51 -19.62 -9.72
C VAL A 356 -8.60 -19.55 -8.20
N LEU A 357 -9.76 -19.13 -7.68
CA LEU A 357 -10.12 -19.33 -6.28
C LEU A 357 -10.77 -20.70 -6.08
N TYR A 358 -10.70 -21.21 -4.85
CA TYR A 358 -11.24 -22.53 -4.54
C TYR A 358 -12.76 -22.53 -4.45
N GLY A 359 -13.38 -23.65 -4.84
CA GLY A 359 -14.80 -23.91 -4.62
C GLY A 359 -15.67 -23.64 -5.85
N GLY A 360 -15.05 -23.15 -6.93
CA GLY A 360 -15.75 -22.55 -8.05
C GLY A 360 -16.06 -21.08 -7.77
N GLN A 361 -16.49 -20.37 -8.81
CA GLN A 361 -16.85 -18.95 -8.70
C GLN A 361 -17.91 -18.74 -7.62
N LYS A 362 -17.66 -17.87 -6.65
CA LYS A 362 -18.61 -17.52 -5.59
C LYS A 362 -18.66 -16.03 -5.33
N CYS A 363 -19.48 -15.37 -6.13
CA CYS A 363 -20.01 -14.04 -5.88
C CYS A 363 -20.34 -13.78 -4.40
N GLY A 364 -19.86 -12.64 -3.91
CA GLY A 364 -20.07 -12.12 -2.56
C GLY A 364 -18.94 -12.43 -1.58
N ASN A 365 -17.77 -12.89 -2.04
CA ASN A 365 -16.58 -13.14 -1.22
C ASN A 365 -15.58 -11.96 -1.18
N GLY A 366 -15.76 -10.96 -2.04
CA GLY A 366 -14.97 -9.72 -2.11
C GLY A 366 -13.72 -9.79 -3.00
N TYR A 367 -13.57 -10.83 -3.82
CA TYR A 367 -12.53 -10.95 -4.85
C TYR A 367 -13.19 -11.12 -6.22
N VAL A 368 -12.68 -10.42 -7.25
CA VAL A 368 -13.16 -10.62 -8.63
C VAL A 368 -12.48 -11.85 -9.22
N GLU A 369 -13.26 -12.89 -9.48
CA GLU A 369 -12.81 -14.19 -9.98
C GLU A 369 -12.86 -14.27 -11.53
N GLU A 370 -12.52 -15.42 -12.11
CA GLU A 370 -12.76 -15.67 -13.54
C GLU A 370 -14.28 -15.66 -13.83
N ASP A 371 -14.71 -15.23 -15.02
CA ASP A 371 -16.11 -14.93 -15.41
C ASP A 371 -16.89 -13.88 -14.58
N GLU A 372 -16.37 -13.39 -13.46
CA GLU A 372 -16.99 -12.28 -12.72
C GLU A 372 -16.53 -10.90 -13.22
N GLU A 373 -17.43 -9.92 -13.20
CA GLU A 373 -17.12 -8.54 -13.56
C GLU A 373 -16.90 -7.65 -12.32
N CYS A 374 -17.43 -8.06 -11.16
CA CYS A 374 -17.27 -7.38 -9.89
C CYS A 374 -17.70 -8.23 -8.68
N ASP A 375 -17.00 -8.14 -7.56
CA ASP A 375 -17.49 -8.67 -6.27
C ASP A 375 -17.34 -7.60 -5.17
N CYS A 376 -18.46 -7.28 -4.51
CA CYS A 376 -18.59 -6.25 -3.49
C CYS A 376 -18.88 -6.78 -2.08
N GLY A 377 -18.74 -8.10 -1.86
CA GLY A 377 -19.19 -8.79 -0.66
C GLY A 377 -20.66 -9.22 -0.71
N GLU A 378 -21.10 -9.93 0.33
CA GLU A 378 -22.46 -10.45 0.49
C GLU A 378 -23.56 -9.40 0.31
N LEU A 379 -24.78 -9.84 -0.01
CA LEU A 379 -25.94 -8.97 -0.30
C LEU A 379 -26.24 -7.91 0.79
N GLU A 380 -25.94 -8.20 2.06
CA GLU A 380 -26.15 -7.29 3.18
C GLU A 380 -24.96 -6.33 3.43
N GLU A 381 -23.75 -6.67 2.96
CA GLU A 381 -22.55 -5.83 3.09
C GLU A 381 -22.28 -4.97 1.83
N CYS A 382 -22.74 -5.40 0.66
CA CYS A 382 -22.49 -4.71 -0.61
C CYS A 382 -23.21 -3.36 -0.71
N MET A 383 -22.53 -2.30 -0.28
CA MET A 383 -22.94 -0.91 -0.50
C MET A 383 -22.60 -0.40 -1.92
N ASN A 384 -22.12 -1.25 -2.84
CA ASN A 384 -21.63 -0.83 -4.14
C ASN A 384 -22.79 -0.60 -5.15
N PRO A 385 -23.01 0.65 -5.63
CA PRO A 385 -24.11 0.92 -6.56
C PRO A 385 -23.88 0.26 -7.93
N CYS A 386 -22.64 -0.03 -8.31
CA CYS A 386 -22.24 -0.48 -9.64
C CYS A 386 -22.31 -1.99 -9.84
N CYS A 387 -22.16 -2.77 -8.78
CA CYS A 387 -22.10 -4.22 -8.83
C CYS A 387 -23.44 -4.87 -8.48
N ASN A 388 -23.81 -5.98 -9.11
CA ASN A 388 -24.96 -6.78 -8.68
C ASN A 388 -24.52 -7.90 -7.74
N ALA A 389 -24.65 -7.71 -6.42
CA ALA A 389 -24.26 -8.69 -5.39
C ALA A 389 -24.99 -10.05 -5.44
N THR A 390 -25.97 -10.22 -6.33
CA THR A 390 -26.63 -11.52 -6.58
C THR A 390 -26.05 -12.29 -7.78
N THR A 391 -25.26 -11.64 -8.65
CA THR A 391 -24.73 -12.24 -9.89
C THR A 391 -23.27 -11.91 -10.19
N CYS A 392 -22.65 -10.99 -9.45
CA CYS A 392 -21.29 -10.48 -9.63
C CYS A 392 -20.94 -10.02 -11.06
N THR A 393 -21.99 -9.61 -11.76
CA THR A 393 -21.96 -8.82 -12.98
C THR A 393 -22.13 -7.34 -12.66
N LEU A 394 -21.62 -6.49 -13.53
CA LEU A 394 -21.88 -5.06 -13.51
C LEU A 394 -23.38 -4.79 -13.77
N LYS A 395 -23.92 -3.74 -13.15
CA LYS A 395 -25.29 -3.27 -13.46
C LYS A 395 -25.31 -2.54 -14.81
N ASP A 396 -26.46 -2.52 -15.48
CA ASP A 396 -26.63 -1.89 -16.81
C ASP A 396 -25.97 -0.50 -16.91
N GLY A 397 -24.98 -0.38 -17.79
CA GLY A 397 -24.24 0.86 -18.06
C GLY A 397 -23.01 1.10 -17.18
N ALA A 398 -22.73 0.28 -16.18
CA ALA A 398 -21.47 0.28 -15.46
C ALA A 398 -20.34 -0.34 -16.30
N VAL A 399 -19.14 0.22 -16.19
CA VAL A 399 -17.89 -0.27 -16.81
C VAL A 399 -16.91 -0.76 -15.75
N CYS A 400 -17.15 -0.42 -14.48
CA CYS A 400 -16.40 -0.90 -13.34
C CYS A 400 -17.24 -0.80 -12.05
N ALA A 401 -16.76 -1.45 -10.99
CA ALA A 401 -17.31 -1.30 -9.64
C ALA A 401 -16.25 -1.07 -8.56
N HIS A 402 -15.03 -1.59 -8.73
CA HIS A 402 -13.98 -1.60 -7.71
C HIS A 402 -12.72 -0.86 -8.15
N GLY A 403 -11.73 -0.76 -7.27
CA GLY A 403 -10.47 -0.08 -7.55
C GLY A 403 -10.55 1.46 -7.50
N GLN A 404 -9.40 2.10 -7.32
CA GLN A 404 -9.29 3.54 -7.09
C GLN A 404 -9.48 4.39 -8.37
N CYS A 405 -9.50 3.73 -9.52
CA CYS A 405 -9.77 4.30 -10.85
C CYS A 405 -11.20 4.06 -11.34
N CYS A 406 -12.12 3.61 -10.47
CA CYS A 406 -13.55 3.65 -10.72
C CYS A 406 -14.21 4.86 -10.01
N GLU A 407 -15.20 5.49 -10.65
CA GLU A 407 -16.01 6.60 -10.12
C GLU A 407 -17.36 6.64 -10.83
N ASP A 408 -18.47 6.73 -10.10
CA ASP A 408 -19.84 6.67 -10.64
C ASP A 408 -20.05 5.54 -11.67
N CYS A 409 -19.44 4.38 -11.37
CA CYS A 409 -19.43 3.16 -12.19
C CYS A 409 -18.72 3.26 -13.55
N GLN A 410 -17.94 4.32 -13.77
CA GLN A 410 -17.13 4.55 -14.96
C GLN A 410 -15.63 4.56 -14.64
N LEU A 411 -14.81 4.22 -15.63
CA LEU A 411 -13.36 4.36 -15.53
C LEU A 411 -12.99 5.84 -15.48
N LYS A 412 -12.25 6.24 -14.44
CA LYS A 412 -11.67 7.59 -14.33
C LYS A 412 -10.78 7.87 -15.55
N PRO A 413 -10.87 9.06 -16.16
CA PRO A 413 -10.15 9.35 -17.39
C PRO A 413 -8.63 9.23 -17.23
N ALA A 414 -7.97 8.78 -18.29
CA ALA A 414 -6.52 8.63 -18.35
C ALA A 414 -5.84 9.94 -17.93
N GLY A 415 -5.06 9.90 -16.85
CA GLY A 415 -4.44 11.10 -16.24
C GLY A 415 -5.07 11.59 -14.93
N THR A 416 -6.02 10.85 -14.36
CA THR A 416 -6.56 11.14 -13.02
C THR A 416 -5.66 10.52 -11.95
N PRO A 417 -5.14 11.26 -10.94
CA PRO A 417 -4.31 10.67 -9.89
C PRO A 417 -5.09 9.65 -9.07
N CYS A 418 -4.49 8.48 -8.84
CA CYS A 418 -5.06 7.39 -8.06
C CYS A 418 -4.21 6.98 -6.85
N ARG A 419 -2.94 7.38 -6.79
CA ARG A 419 -2.15 7.37 -5.56
C ARG A 419 -1.21 8.58 -5.53
N ASP A 420 -1.28 9.35 -4.45
CA ASP A 420 -0.28 10.39 -4.15
C ASP A 420 1.02 9.73 -3.65
N ALA A 421 2.17 10.28 -4.04
CA ALA A 421 3.47 9.89 -3.47
C ALA A 421 3.47 10.02 -1.93
N SER A 422 3.80 8.94 -1.23
CA SER A 422 3.78 8.86 0.24
C SER A 422 4.97 9.59 0.90
N ASN A 423 6.12 9.64 0.24
CA ASN A 423 7.36 10.18 0.78
C ASN A 423 8.27 10.74 -0.34
N SER A 424 9.45 11.28 0.03
CA SER A 424 10.38 11.94 -0.90
C SER A 424 11.07 11.01 -1.91
N CYS A 425 10.96 9.69 -1.73
CA CYS A 425 11.47 8.65 -2.62
C CYS A 425 10.38 7.93 -3.42
N ASP A 426 9.13 8.37 -3.29
CA ASP A 426 7.95 7.74 -3.88
C ASP A 426 7.47 8.51 -5.13
N LEU A 427 6.79 7.84 -6.06
CA LEU A 427 6.18 8.46 -7.24
C LEU A 427 4.65 8.44 -7.14
N PRO A 428 3.95 9.32 -7.87
CA PRO A 428 2.49 9.26 -7.98
C PRO A 428 2.04 8.35 -9.14
N GLU A 429 0.96 7.59 -8.96
CA GLU A 429 0.29 6.86 -10.03
C GLU A 429 -1.03 7.50 -10.43
N PHE A 430 -1.35 7.31 -11.71
CA PHE A 430 -2.48 7.88 -12.40
C PHE A 430 -3.25 6.79 -13.13
N CYS A 431 -4.56 6.92 -13.16
CA CYS A 431 -5.43 6.04 -13.94
C CYS A 431 -5.00 6.02 -15.40
N THR A 432 -4.90 4.82 -15.97
CA THR A 432 -4.63 4.60 -17.40
C THR A 432 -5.84 4.91 -18.28
N GLY A 433 -7.03 5.04 -17.69
CA GLY A 433 -8.33 5.10 -18.39
C GLY A 433 -8.77 3.77 -18.99
N ALA A 434 -8.05 2.68 -18.72
CA ALA A 434 -8.29 1.34 -19.28
C ALA A 434 -8.35 0.21 -18.23
N ASN A 435 -8.07 0.52 -16.95
CA ASN A 435 -8.15 -0.42 -15.83
C ASN A 435 -8.80 0.28 -14.62
N PRO A 436 -9.73 -0.37 -13.89
CA PRO A 436 -10.39 0.22 -12.73
C PRO A 436 -9.52 0.27 -11.45
N HIS A 437 -8.43 -0.49 -11.39
CA HIS A 437 -7.44 -0.42 -10.32
C HIS A 437 -6.37 0.64 -10.64
N CYS A 438 -5.78 1.22 -9.60
CA CYS A 438 -4.58 2.04 -9.75
C CYS A 438 -3.40 1.14 -10.21
N PRO A 439 -2.48 1.63 -11.05
CA PRO A 439 -1.27 0.88 -11.40
C PRO A 439 -0.43 0.49 -10.17
N ALA A 440 0.47 -0.48 -10.35
CA ALA A 440 1.36 -0.93 -9.29
C ALA A 440 2.22 0.23 -8.74
N ASN A 441 2.39 0.25 -7.42
CA ASN A 441 3.19 1.24 -6.71
C ASN A 441 4.64 1.21 -7.21
N VAL A 442 5.10 2.32 -7.78
CA VAL A 442 6.50 2.52 -8.18
C VAL A 442 7.13 3.70 -7.45
N TYR A 443 8.42 3.59 -7.22
CA TYR A 443 9.20 4.55 -6.44
C TYR A 443 10.48 4.93 -7.19
N LEU A 444 11.19 5.97 -6.72
CA LEU A 444 12.45 6.40 -7.31
C LEU A 444 13.49 5.29 -7.26
N HIS A 445 14.19 5.08 -8.37
CA HIS A 445 15.28 4.10 -8.47
C HIS A 445 16.36 4.33 -7.40
N ASP A 446 16.87 3.24 -6.83
CA ASP A 446 17.84 3.28 -5.73
C ASP A 446 19.06 4.15 -6.06
N GLY A 447 19.48 4.98 -5.11
CA GLY A 447 20.56 5.95 -5.27
C GLY A 447 20.12 7.34 -5.76
N HIS A 448 18.84 7.58 -6.07
CA HIS A 448 18.33 8.94 -6.25
C HIS A 448 18.45 9.73 -4.93
N ALA A 449 18.75 11.03 -5.01
CA ALA A 449 18.83 11.89 -3.84
C ALA A 449 17.42 12.25 -3.32
N CYS A 450 17.22 12.22 -1.99
CA CYS A 450 15.93 12.52 -1.40
C CYS A 450 15.57 14.02 -1.54
N HIS A 451 14.30 14.30 -1.85
CA HIS A 451 13.79 15.68 -1.83
C HIS A 451 13.68 16.22 -0.39
N ASN A 452 14.22 17.41 -0.12
CA ASN A 452 14.24 18.11 1.18
C ASN A 452 14.93 17.39 2.36
N VAL A 453 15.62 16.27 2.13
CA VAL A 453 16.33 15.50 3.17
C VAL A 453 17.71 15.13 2.64
N ASP A 454 18.76 15.29 3.43
CA ASP A 454 20.11 14.87 3.01
C ASP A 454 20.25 13.35 3.13
N GLY A 455 19.98 12.65 2.03
CA GLY A 455 19.88 11.20 1.98
C GLY A 455 19.75 10.67 0.55
N TYR A 456 19.80 9.34 0.43
CA TYR A 456 19.55 8.62 -0.81
C TYR A 456 18.37 7.65 -0.64
N CYS A 457 17.62 7.46 -1.72
CA CYS A 457 16.52 6.52 -1.78
C CYS A 457 17.03 5.09 -1.86
N TYR A 458 16.45 4.20 -1.06
CA TYR A 458 16.71 2.76 -1.06
C TYR A 458 15.40 2.01 -0.77
N ASN A 459 14.97 1.12 -1.67
CA ASN A 459 13.68 0.40 -1.58
C ASN A 459 12.47 1.33 -1.30
N GLY A 460 12.45 2.52 -1.90
CA GLY A 460 11.35 3.49 -1.77
C GLY A 460 11.34 4.31 -0.46
N VAL A 461 12.36 4.15 0.39
CA VAL A 461 12.52 4.86 1.67
C VAL A 461 13.76 5.77 1.64
N CYS A 462 13.66 6.96 2.24
CA CYS A 462 14.82 7.81 2.52
C CYS A 462 15.41 7.49 3.90
N GLN A 463 16.54 6.78 3.96
CA GLN A 463 17.18 6.39 5.23
C GLN A 463 18.22 7.42 5.69
N THR A 464 18.16 7.82 6.97
CA THR A 464 19.09 8.79 7.58
C THR A 464 19.48 8.37 9.00
N HIS A 465 20.71 8.73 9.43
CA HIS A 465 21.13 8.53 10.82
C HIS A 465 20.24 9.25 11.83
N GLU A 466 19.70 10.44 11.49
CA GLU A 466 18.78 11.17 12.38
C GLU A 466 17.47 10.39 12.58
N GLN A 467 16.85 9.88 11.51
CA GLN A 467 15.65 9.06 11.65
C GLN A 467 15.93 7.76 12.41
N GLN A 468 17.07 7.09 12.19
CA GLN A 468 17.41 5.89 12.96
C GLN A 468 17.67 6.22 14.46
N CYS A 469 18.38 7.31 14.76
CA CYS A 469 18.56 7.78 16.14
C CYS A 469 17.23 8.14 16.82
N ILE A 470 16.27 8.76 16.11
CA ILE A 470 14.94 9.07 16.64
C ILE A 470 14.12 7.80 16.88
N THR A 471 14.26 6.76 16.05
CA THR A 471 13.62 5.46 16.33
C THR A 471 14.25 4.77 17.55
N LEU A 472 15.59 4.79 17.65
CA LEU A 472 16.33 4.15 18.75
C LEU A 472 16.14 4.83 20.11
N TRP A 473 16.09 6.17 20.16
CA TRP A 473 16.14 6.94 21.41
C TRP A 473 14.93 7.85 21.62
N GLY A 474 13.95 7.83 20.71
CA GLY A 474 12.76 8.67 20.77
C GLY A 474 13.00 10.13 20.31
N PRO A 475 11.97 10.98 20.46
CA PRO A 475 12.03 12.38 20.02
C PRO A 475 13.16 13.18 20.69
N GLY A 476 13.79 14.07 19.91
CA GLY A 476 14.91 14.90 20.38
C GLY A 476 16.29 14.22 20.32
N ALA A 477 16.36 12.98 19.85
CA ALA A 477 17.61 12.33 19.47
C ALA A 477 18.14 12.85 18.11
N LYS A 478 19.45 12.81 17.94
CA LYS A 478 20.19 13.29 16.76
C LYS A 478 21.41 12.41 16.46
N PRO A 479 21.95 12.41 15.23
CA PRO A 479 23.21 11.74 14.94
C PRO A 479 24.35 12.42 15.69
N ALA A 480 25.32 11.63 16.16
CA ALA A 480 26.53 12.17 16.77
C ALA A 480 27.51 12.68 15.69
N PRO A 481 28.46 13.59 16.04
CA PRO A 481 29.48 14.04 15.10
C PRO A 481 30.35 12.89 14.55
N GLU A 482 30.89 13.03 13.34
CA GLU A 482 31.69 12.01 12.62
C GLU A 482 32.80 11.37 13.48
N ILE A 483 33.43 12.15 14.36
CA ILE A 483 34.48 11.66 15.29
C ILE A 483 33.97 10.55 16.22
N CYS A 484 32.68 10.53 16.58
CA CYS A 484 32.08 9.44 17.33
C CYS A 484 32.11 8.13 16.53
N PHE A 485 31.54 8.13 15.31
CA PHE A 485 31.56 6.97 14.42
C PHE A 485 33.00 6.49 14.16
N ARG A 486 33.90 7.40 13.77
CA ARG A 486 35.30 7.05 13.44
C ARG A 486 36.13 6.57 14.61
N ARG A 487 35.89 7.03 15.84
CA ARG A 487 36.63 6.54 17.02
C ARG A 487 36.04 5.25 17.56
N VAL A 488 34.74 5.23 17.82
CA VAL A 488 34.06 4.04 18.39
C VAL A 488 34.20 2.86 17.42
N ASN A 489 33.85 3.03 16.14
CA ASN A 489 33.78 1.91 15.21
C ASN A 489 35.15 1.44 14.71
N SER A 490 36.24 2.14 15.06
CA SER A 490 37.61 1.69 14.83
C SER A 490 38.09 0.64 15.85
N ALA A 491 37.36 0.43 16.95
CA ALA A 491 37.74 -0.52 18.00
C ALA A 491 37.73 -1.97 17.52
N GLY A 492 36.65 -2.38 16.82
CA GLY A 492 36.41 -3.78 16.43
C GLY A 492 35.99 -4.61 17.63
N ASP A 493 35.06 -4.08 18.43
CA ASP A 493 34.49 -4.71 19.62
C ASP A 493 32.94 -4.69 19.53
N PRO A 494 32.18 -5.30 20.46
CA PRO A 494 30.72 -5.34 20.38
C PRO A 494 30.06 -3.96 20.29
N TYR A 495 30.68 -2.95 20.87
CA TYR A 495 30.16 -1.59 21.01
C TYR A 495 30.49 -0.72 19.78
N GLY A 496 31.61 -0.99 19.12
CA GLY A 496 32.10 -0.25 17.95
C GLY A 496 32.74 -1.14 16.89
N ASN A 497 31.99 -1.43 15.83
CA ASN A 497 32.38 -2.32 14.73
C ASN A 497 31.66 -2.00 13.41
N CYS A 498 32.07 -2.68 12.32
CA CYS A 498 31.40 -2.75 11.02
C CYS A 498 30.65 -4.10 10.85
N GLY A 499 29.92 -4.50 11.90
CA GLY A 499 29.42 -5.86 12.08
C GLY A 499 30.56 -6.87 12.28
N LYS A 500 30.32 -8.10 11.86
CA LYS A 500 31.27 -9.22 12.00
C LYS A 500 31.86 -9.70 10.68
N ASP A 501 33.00 -10.37 10.79
CA ASP A 501 33.61 -11.20 9.75
C ASP A 501 32.99 -12.62 9.72
N PRO A 502 33.31 -13.45 8.70
CA PRO A 502 32.82 -14.83 8.62
C PRO A 502 33.37 -15.81 9.68
N LYS A 503 34.00 -15.31 10.75
CA LYS A 503 34.49 -16.07 11.91
C LYS A 503 33.85 -15.59 13.22
N GLY A 504 32.75 -14.85 13.12
CA GLY A 504 32.04 -14.27 14.27
C GLY A 504 32.79 -13.12 14.97
N SER A 505 33.94 -12.68 14.45
CA SER A 505 34.77 -11.66 15.08
C SER A 505 34.35 -10.26 14.65
N PHE A 506 34.24 -9.32 15.60
CA PHE A 506 33.84 -7.94 15.32
C PHE A 506 34.86 -7.23 14.44
N ALA A 507 34.41 -6.81 13.25
CA ALA A 507 35.26 -6.17 12.25
C ALA A 507 35.49 -4.70 12.62
N ARG A 508 36.76 -4.25 12.59
CA ARG A 508 37.08 -2.82 12.66
C ARG A 508 36.57 -2.12 11.41
N CYS A 509 35.91 -0.97 11.57
CA CYS A 509 35.64 -0.11 10.44
C CYS A 509 36.90 0.59 9.96
N GLU A 510 37.11 0.58 8.64
CA GLU A 510 37.97 1.56 7.98
C GLU A 510 37.43 2.99 8.17
N ALA A 511 38.31 3.99 8.11
CA ALA A 511 37.94 5.37 8.45
C ALA A 511 36.82 5.96 7.56
N ARG A 512 36.69 5.48 6.32
CA ARG A 512 35.60 5.83 5.38
C ARG A 512 34.30 5.05 5.64
N ASP A 513 34.41 3.85 6.19
CA ASP A 513 33.32 2.90 6.37
C ASP A 513 32.67 3.05 7.76
N ALA A 514 33.30 3.80 8.66
CA ALA A 514 32.86 4.06 10.03
C ALA A 514 31.41 4.56 10.16
N SER A 515 30.93 5.40 9.23
CA SER A 515 29.53 5.88 9.19
C SER A 515 28.50 4.81 8.83
N CYS A 516 28.95 3.59 8.49
CA CYS A 516 28.14 2.40 8.18
C CYS A 516 28.33 1.24 9.17
N GLY A 517 29.06 1.49 10.26
CA GLY A 517 29.19 0.57 11.39
C GLY A 517 28.11 0.76 12.44
N LYS A 518 28.47 0.62 13.72
CA LYS A 518 27.59 0.91 14.86
C LYS A 518 27.15 2.38 14.88
N ILE A 519 25.84 2.64 14.98
CA ILE A 519 25.28 3.99 14.99
C ILE A 519 25.62 4.74 16.28
N GLN A 520 25.98 6.01 16.13
CA GLN A 520 26.30 6.91 17.24
C GLN A 520 25.31 8.07 17.24
N CYS A 521 24.66 8.30 18.39
CA CYS A 521 23.62 9.29 18.57
C CYS A 521 23.94 10.24 19.74
N GLN A 522 23.14 11.31 19.86
CA GLN A 522 23.13 12.27 20.97
C GLN A 522 21.68 12.68 21.29
N GLY A 523 21.41 13.03 22.54
CA GLY A 523 20.05 13.39 22.99
C GLY A 523 19.11 12.18 23.13
N GLY A 524 17.80 12.46 23.04
CA GLY A 524 16.74 11.47 23.25
C GLY A 524 16.64 10.97 24.70
N ALA A 525 15.93 9.87 24.89
CA ALA A 525 15.77 9.18 26.18
C ALA A 525 17.08 8.57 26.70
N ASN A 526 17.13 8.32 28.01
CA ASN A 526 18.32 7.76 28.68
C ASN A 526 18.52 6.25 28.44
N ARG A 527 17.52 5.56 27.88
CA ARG A 527 17.59 4.17 27.42
C ARG A 527 17.02 4.09 26.00
N PRO A 528 17.41 3.09 25.21
CA PRO A 528 16.78 2.83 23.92
C PRO A 528 15.27 2.54 24.08
N VAL A 529 14.50 2.90 23.07
CA VAL A 529 13.05 2.67 22.98
C VAL A 529 12.74 1.38 22.20
N ILE A 530 13.68 0.89 21.38
CA ILE A 530 13.59 -0.40 20.69
C ILE A 530 14.08 -1.52 21.60
N GLY A 531 13.15 -2.17 22.30
CA GLY A 531 13.40 -3.38 23.09
C GLY A 531 14.23 -3.16 24.37
N THR A 532 14.15 -4.11 25.29
CA THR A 532 14.69 -3.97 26.66
C THR A 532 16.05 -4.62 26.88
N ASN A 533 16.43 -5.57 26.02
CA ASN A 533 17.79 -6.10 25.92
C ASN A 533 18.78 -5.05 25.36
N ALA A 534 18.29 -3.87 24.99
CA ALA A 534 19.06 -2.73 24.51
C ALA A 534 19.66 -1.92 25.67
N VAL A 535 20.99 -1.91 25.76
CA VAL A 535 21.76 -1.16 26.75
C VAL A 535 22.35 0.09 26.10
N SER A 536 22.40 1.19 26.87
CA SER A 536 23.01 2.45 26.44
C SER A 536 24.52 2.41 26.67
N ILE A 537 25.29 2.71 25.62
CA ILE A 537 26.75 2.68 25.64
C ILE A 537 27.27 4.09 25.41
N GLU A 538 27.81 4.70 26.46
CA GLU A 538 28.23 6.11 26.46
C GLU A 538 29.75 6.27 26.41
N THR A 539 30.28 6.54 25.22
CA THR A 539 31.72 6.78 25.01
C THR A 539 32.03 8.28 25.11
N ASN A 540 33.00 8.64 25.96
CA ASN A 540 33.39 10.03 26.21
C ASN A 540 34.73 10.39 25.54
N ILE A 541 34.68 10.87 24.29
CA ILE A 541 35.86 11.23 23.48
C ILE A 541 36.44 12.57 23.93
N PRO A 542 37.75 12.67 24.26
CA PRO A 542 38.40 13.95 24.55
C PRO A 542 38.66 14.77 23.27
N LEU A 543 38.49 16.08 23.35
CA LEU A 543 38.82 17.02 22.27
C LEU A 543 40.23 17.62 22.43
N GLN A 544 40.89 17.92 21.32
CA GLN A 544 42.24 18.53 21.32
C GLN A 544 42.25 19.96 21.87
N GLU A 545 41.15 20.70 21.71
CA GLU A 545 40.97 22.07 22.22
C GLU A 545 40.49 22.11 23.69
N GLY A 546 40.34 20.94 24.32
CA GLY A 546 39.73 20.77 25.64
C GLY A 546 38.23 20.44 25.57
N GLY A 547 37.72 19.84 26.64
CA GLY A 547 36.34 19.32 26.69
C GLY A 547 36.21 17.87 26.20
N ARG A 548 34.98 17.36 26.18
CA ARG A 548 34.65 15.97 25.84
C ARG A 548 33.36 15.92 25.02
N ILE A 549 33.30 15.06 24.02
CA ILE A 549 32.06 14.72 23.30
C ILE A 549 31.52 13.40 23.87
N LEU A 550 30.25 13.42 24.26
CA LEU A 550 29.48 12.22 24.58
C LEU A 550 28.96 11.61 23.28
N CYS A 551 29.32 10.35 23.02
CA CYS A 551 28.81 9.53 21.93
C CYS A 551 27.95 8.43 22.53
N ARG A 552 26.66 8.38 22.19
CA ARG A 552 25.73 7.37 22.71
C ARG A 552 25.40 6.36 21.62
N GLY A 553 26.01 5.20 21.69
CA GLY A 553 25.59 4.02 20.93
C GLY A 553 24.61 3.18 21.76
N THR A 554 24.00 2.17 21.13
CA THR A 554 23.37 1.06 21.86
C THR A 554 24.10 -0.23 21.55
N HIS A 555 24.19 -1.12 22.53
CA HIS A 555 24.43 -2.54 22.32
C HIS A 555 23.18 -3.28 22.75
N VAL A 556 22.59 -4.03 21.85
CA VAL A 556 21.45 -4.88 22.18
C VAL A 556 22.00 -6.28 22.38
N TYR A 557 21.69 -6.91 23.51
CA TYR A 557 22.07 -8.30 23.79
C TYR A 557 21.19 -9.26 23.00
N LEU A 558 21.41 -9.20 21.69
CA LEU A 558 21.01 -10.13 20.67
C LEU A 558 22.20 -11.09 20.53
N GLY A 559 21.91 -12.37 20.31
CA GLY A 559 22.91 -13.41 20.07
C GLY A 559 23.81 -13.05 18.90
N ASP A 560 25.00 -13.66 18.90
CA ASP A 560 26.22 -13.09 18.31
C ASP A 560 26.13 -12.81 16.80
N ASP A 561 25.14 -13.36 16.09
CA ASP A 561 25.01 -13.30 14.63
C ASP A 561 23.85 -12.43 14.12
N MET A 562 23.00 -11.85 14.99
CA MET A 562 21.91 -10.97 14.52
C MET A 562 22.44 -9.62 13.98
N PRO A 563 21.84 -9.05 12.89
CA PRO A 563 22.00 -7.64 12.55
C PRO A 563 21.45 -6.71 13.65
N ASP A 564 22.32 -6.39 14.61
CA ASP A 564 22.10 -5.44 15.71
C ASP A 564 21.45 -4.12 15.22
N PRO A 565 20.31 -3.67 15.79
CA PRO A 565 19.57 -2.49 15.32
C PRO A 565 20.29 -1.16 15.65
N GLY A 566 21.36 -1.23 16.43
CA GLY A 566 22.38 -0.21 16.61
C GLY A 566 23.53 -0.30 15.59
N LEU A 567 23.42 -1.08 14.49
CA LEU A 567 24.18 -0.89 13.25
C LEU A 567 23.42 0.05 12.32
N VAL A 568 24.14 0.87 11.55
CA VAL A 568 23.51 1.79 10.57
C VAL A 568 22.80 1.02 9.46
N LEU A 569 21.53 1.35 9.22
CA LEU A 569 20.70 0.68 8.21
C LEU A 569 21.26 0.82 6.79
N ALA A 570 21.05 -0.22 5.97
CA ALA A 570 21.33 -0.17 4.54
C ALA A 570 20.53 0.96 3.86
N GLY A 571 21.16 1.63 2.90
CA GLY A 571 20.60 2.80 2.22
C GLY A 571 20.95 4.15 2.86
N THR A 572 21.36 4.19 4.13
CA THR A 572 21.71 5.44 4.82
C THR A 572 22.87 6.17 4.14
N LYS A 573 22.76 7.49 3.90
CA LYS A 573 23.87 8.30 3.37
C LYS A 573 25.08 8.24 4.30
N CYS A 574 26.27 8.02 3.75
CA CYS A 574 27.54 7.98 4.49
C CYS A 574 28.59 8.96 3.98
N GLY A 575 28.35 9.58 2.82
CA GLY A 575 29.18 10.64 2.23
C GLY A 575 28.57 11.15 0.93
N GLU A 576 29.26 12.08 0.27
CA GLU A 576 28.79 12.64 -1.01
C GLU A 576 28.77 11.56 -2.11
N ASN A 577 27.58 11.33 -2.68
CA ASN A 577 27.27 10.25 -3.60
C ASN A 577 27.60 8.85 -3.06
N MET A 578 27.52 8.65 -1.73
CA MET A 578 27.75 7.35 -1.09
C MET A 578 26.71 7.01 -0.02
N MET A 579 26.32 5.74 0.02
CA MET A 579 25.37 5.15 0.97
C MET A 579 25.87 3.83 1.55
N CYS A 580 25.35 3.46 2.71
CA CYS A 580 25.72 2.25 3.42
C CYS A 580 25.13 1.01 2.75
N LEU A 581 25.99 0.11 2.25
CA LEU A 581 25.62 -1.16 1.64
C LEU A 581 26.58 -2.24 2.14
N ASN A 582 26.06 -3.36 2.64
CA ASN A 582 26.87 -4.47 3.21
C ASN A 582 27.94 -3.97 4.20
N ARG A 583 27.52 -3.09 5.13
CA ARG A 583 28.32 -2.49 6.22
C ARG A 583 29.55 -1.68 5.74
N ARG A 584 29.52 -1.20 4.48
CA ARG A 584 30.55 -0.36 3.85
C ARG A 584 29.92 0.86 3.20
N CYS A 585 30.67 1.95 3.14
CA CYS A 585 30.27 3.19 2.48
C CYS A 585 30.61 3.07 0.98
N GLN A 586 29.58 2.91 0.14
CA GLN A 586 29.73 2.59 -1.28
C GLN A 586 29.03 3.63 -2.15
N ASN A 587 29.55 3.87 -3.35
CA ASN A 587 29.02 4.91 -4.25
C ASN A 587 27.66 4.51 -4.84
N VAL A 588 26.71 5.45 -4.89
CA VAL A 588 25.33 5.22 -5.40
C VAL A 588 25.28 4.71 -6.85
N SER A 589 26.35 4.91 -7.62
CA SER A 589 26.49 4.41 -8.99
C SER A 589 26.37 2.89 -9.13
N VAL A 590 26.54 2.10 -8.05
CA VAL A 590 26.35 0.64 -8.09
C VAL A 590 24.94 0.20 -8.53
N PHE A 591 23.94 1.08 -8.39
CA PHE A 591 22.58 0.83 -8.86
C PHE A 591 22.33 1.20 -10.33
N GLY A 592 23.29 1.83 -11.01
CA GLY A 592 23.11 2.36 -12.38
C GLY A 592 22.22 3.60 -12.46
N VAL A 593 21.97 4.29 -11.33
CA VAL A 593 20.98 5.39 -11.23
C VAL A 593 21.25 6.54 -12.21
N HIS A 594 22.52 6.89 -12.43
CA HIS A 594 22.89 7.94 -13.39
C HIS A 594 22.64 7.52 -14.84
N GLU A 595 22.94 6.27 -15.20
CA GLU A 595 22.69 5.72 -16.53
C GLU A 595 21.19 5.70 -16.85
N CYS A 596 20.37 5.25 -15.89
CA CYS A 596 18.92 5.28 -16.03
C CYS A 596 18.34 6.71 -16.02
N SER A 597 18.92 7.65 -15.28
CA SER A 597 18.48 9.05 -15.31
C SER A 597 18.77 9.73 -16.64
N VAL A 598 19.91 9.42 -17.27
CA VAL A 598 20.28 9.94 -18.61
C VAL A 598 19.35 9.40 -19.71
N LYS A 599 18.88 8.14 -19.60
CA LYS A 599 17.84 7.57 -20.47
C LYS A 599 16.55 8.42 -20.51
N CYS A 600 16.26 9.19 -19.46
CA CYS A 600 15.05 10.02 -19.33
C CYS A 600 15.21 11.45 -19.89
N SER A 601 16.18 11.68 -20.79
CA SER A 601 16.39 12.94 -21.53
C SER A 601 16.54 14.22 -20.68
N GLY A 602 16.80 14.09 -19.37
CA GLY A 602 16.79 15.21 -18.41
C GLY A 602 15.41 15.85 -18.22
N ARG A 603 14.33 15.07 -18.41
CA ARG A 603 12.91 15.50 -18.45
C ARG A 603 11.98 14.54 -17.69
N GLY A 604 12.54 13.88 -16.69
CA GLY A 604 11.94 12.76 -15.98
C GLY A 604 12.95 12.06 -15.09
N VAL A 605 12.46 11.16 -14.25
CA VAL A 605 13.24 10.40 -13.28
C VAL A 605 13.12 8.89 -13.53
N CYS A 606 14.14 8.14 -13.14
CA CYS A 606 14.11 6.68 -13.20
C CYS A 606 13.31 6.10 -12.01
N ASN A 607 12.39 5.17 -12.28
CA ASN A 607 11.71 4.38 -11.26
C ASN A 607 12.43 3.05 -10.99
N ASN A 608 12.03 2.33 -9.94
CA ASN A 608 12.56 1.03 -9.54
C ASN A 608 12.50 -0.06 -10.64
N ASN A 609 11.58 0.07 -11.60
CA ASN A 609 11.49 -0.81 -12.79
C ASN A 609 12.49 -0.42 -13.91
N LYS A 610 13.37 0.56 -13.67
CA LYS A 610 14.34 1.13 -14.63
C LYS A 610 13.67 1.81 -15.83
N ASN A 611 12.45 2.28 -15.65
CA ASN A 611 11.66 3.04 -16.63
C ASN A 611 11.61 4.53 -16.25
N CYS A 612 11.34 5.37 -17.24
CA CYS A 612 11.31 6.82 -17.04
C CYS A 612 9.90 7.30 -16.69
N HIS A 613 9.74 7.84 -15.48
CA HIS A 613 8.59 8.63 -15.08
C HIS A 613 8.83 10.08 -15.53
N CYS A 614 8.19 10.47 -16.64
CA CYS A 614 8.41 11.73 -17.32
C CYS A 614 7.66 12.91 -16.68
N GLU A 615 8.24 14.11 -16.80
CA GLU A 615 7.57 15.36 -16.46
C GLU A 615 6.29 15.56 -17.28
N ALA A 616 5.34 16.32 -16.72
CA ALA A 616 4.22 16.86 -17.49
C ALA A 616 4.72 17.50 -18.80
N HIS A 617 4.06 17.16 -19.92
CA HIS A 617 4.42 17.49 -21.31
C HIS A 617 5.38 16.53 -22.05
N TRP A 618 5.91 15.47 -21.42
CA TRP A 618 6.82 14.50 -22.07
C TRP A 618 6.28 13.06 -22.06
N SER A 619 6.66 12.22 -23.01
CA SER A 619 6.18 10.83 -23.10
C SER A 619 7.24 9.81 -22.67
N PRO A 620 6.89 8.78 -21.86
CA PRO A 620 7.72 7.60 -21.73
C PRO A 620 7.88 6.89 -23.10
N PRO A 621 8.90 6.03 -23.29
CA PRO A 621 9.83 5.51 -22.29
C PRO A 621 11.16 6.28 -22.13
N PHE A 622 11.36 7.39 -22.86
CA PHE A 622 12.63 8.17 -22.86
C PHE A 622 12.47 9.66 -22.51
N CYS A 623 11.25 10.18 -22.38
CA CYS A 623 10.95 11.60 -22.21
C CYS A 623 11.54 12.51 -23.31
N ASP A 624 11.77 11.96 -24.51
CA ASP A 624 12.37 12.63 -25.67
C ASP A 624 11.34 13.35 -26.56
N LYS A 625 10.08 12.90 -26.49
CA LYS A 625 8.93 13.39 -27.29
C LYS A 625 7.89 14.03 -26.37
N SER A 626 7.05 14.89 -26.95
CA SER A 626 5.95 15.52 -26.20
C SER A 626 4.84 14.51 -25.91
N GLY A 627 4.29 14.55 -24.70
CA GLY A 627 3.26 13.63 -24.22
C GLY A 627 2.58 14.12 -22.94
N PHE A 628 1.99 13.20 -22.19
CA PHE A 628 1.15 13.50 -21.01
C PHE A 628 1.90 13.42 -19.66
N GLY A 629 3.22 13.16 -19.64
CA GLY A 629 3.99 12.85 -18.44
C GLY A 629 3.71 11.45 -17.90
N GLY A 630 4.33 11.08 -16.77
CA GLY A 630 4.18 9.78 -16.13
C GLY A 630 5.08 8.67 -16.71
N SER A 631 4.89 7.42 -16.29
CA SER A 631 5.67 6.25 -16.75
C SER A 631 4.80 5.25 -17.50
N MET A 632 5.44 4.27 -18.15
CA MET A 632 4.77 3.04 -18.60
C MET A 632 4.11 2.30 -17.43
N ASP A 633 4.72 2.35 -16.25
CA ASP A 633 4.27 1.66 -15.03
C ASP A 633 3.26 2.47 -14.20
N SER A 634 3.32 3.81 -14.25
CA SER A 634 2.54 4.72 -13.39
C SER A 634 1.29 5.30 -14.05
N GLY A 635 1.04 5.01 -15.33
CA GLY A 635 0.08 5.73 -16.16
C GLY A 635 0.52 7.16 -16.51
N PRO A 636 -0.27 7.88 -17.34
CA PRO A 636 0.05 9.24 -17.78
C PRO A 636 -0.23 10.28 -16.68
N MET A 637 0.63 11.29 -16.51
CA MET A 637 0.48 12.31 -15.45
C MET A 637 -0.63 13.35 -15.71
N ARG A 638 -1.01 13.56 -16.98
CA ARG A 638 -2.00 14.57 -17.39
C ARG A 638 -3.23 13.94 -18.03
N LEU A 639 -4.39 14.51 -17.73
CA LEU A 639 -5.64 14.26 -18.44
C LEU A 639 -5.48 14.45 -19.96
N ALA A 640 -6.00 13.49 -20.73
CA ALA A 640 -6.12 13.57 -22.18
C ALA A 640 -7.15 14.64 -22.60
N GLU A 641 -6.70 15.90 -22.70
CA GLU A 641 -7.57 17.07 -22.85
C GLU A 641 -8.29 17.11 -24.22
N SER A 642 -9.52 16.61 -24.26
CA SER A 642 -10.37 16.46 -25.46
C SER A 642 -10.63 17.76 -26.24
N ARG A 643 -10.34 18.92 -25.63
CA ARG A 643 -10.33 20.25 -26.26
C ARG A 643 -9.57 20.31 -27.57
N SER A 644 -8.48 19.55 -27.74
CA SER A 644 -7.75 19.53 -29.02
C SER A 644 -8.64 19.04 -30.17
N LEU A 645 -9.43 17.99 -29.92
CA LEU A 645 -10.41 17.47 -30.87
C LEU A 645 -11.54 18.49 -31.12
N THR A 646 -12.04 19.14 -30.06
CA THR A 646 -13.12 20.14 -30.18
C THR A 646 -12.67 21.36 -31.00
N VAL A 647 -11.45 21.86 -30.76
CA VAL A 647 -10.85 22.95 -31.52
C VAL A 647 -10.58 22.53 -32.97
N GLY A 648 -10.08 21.32 -33.21
CA GLY A 648 -9.90 20.77 -34.56
C GLY A 648 -11.20 20.72 -35.37
N ILE A 649 -12.29 20.24 -34.74
CA ILE A 649 -13.64 20.23 -35.34
C ILE A 649 -14.12 21.67 -35.62
N LEU A 650 -13.91 22.61 -34.68
CA LEU A 650 -14.30 24.01 -34.86
C LEU A 650 -13.53 24.69 -36.01
N VAL A 651 -12.22 24.45 -36.11
CA VAL A 651 -11.38 24.97 -37.20
C VAL A 651 -11.77 24.34 -38.55
N ALA A 652 -12.09 23.04 -38.58
CA ALA A 652 -12.58 22.37 -39.79
C ALA A 652 -13.93 22.94 -40.24
N LEU A 653 -14.89 23.12 -39.33
CA LEU A 653 -16.19 23.74 -39.61
C LEU A 653 -16.05 25.18 -40.10
N LEU A 654 -15.22 25.99 -39.46
CA LEU A 654 -14.93 27.37 -39.89
C LEU A 654 -14.26 27.41 -41.29
N SER A 655 -13.36 26.47 -41.57
CA SER A 655 -12.70 26.35 -42.88
C SER A 655 -13.69 25.95 -43.98
N LEU A 656 -14.60 25.01 -43.70
CA LEU A 656 -15.67 24.62 -44.62
C LEU A 656 -16.67 25.75 -44.86
N LEU A 657 -17.04 26.51 -43.83
CA LEU A 657 -17.89 27.70 -43.94
C LEU A 657 -17.21 28.80 -44.77
N ALA A 658 -15.92 29.06 -44.56
CA ALA A 658 -15.15 30.02 -45.36
C ALA A 658 -15.04 29.58 -46.83
N GLY A 659 -14.74 28.30 -47.10
CA GLY A 659 -14.72 27.74 -48.45
C GLY A 659 -16.08 27.84 -49.14
N GLY A 660 -17.16 27.48 -48.44
CA GLY A 660 -18.54 27.64 -48.92
C GLY A 660 -18.90 29.10 -49.22
N LEU A 661 -18.49 30.04 -48.38
CA LEU A 661 -18.69 31.47 -48.61
C LEU A 661 -17.94 31.96 -49.86
N ILE A 662 -16.68 31.54 -50.05
CA ILE A 662 -15.87 31.87 -51.24
C ILE A 662 -16.53 31.30 -52.51
N ILE A 663 -17.01 30.06 -52.48
CA ILE A 663 -17.74 29.43 -53.60
C ILE A 663 -19.03 30.20 -53.90
N CYS A 664 -19.80 30.56 -52.87
CA CYS A 664 -21.02 31.36 -53.03
C CYS A 664 -20.74 32.75 -53.61
N LEU A 665 -19.69 33.43 -53.15
CA LEU A 665 -19.26 34.74 -53.69
C LEU A 665 -18.83 34.62 -55.15
N LYS A 666 -18.00 33.64 -55.51
CA LYS A 666 -17.61 33.39 -56.90
C LYS A 666 -18.80 33.00 -57.79
N ARG A 667 -19.76 32.22 -57.27
CA ARG A 667 -21.00 31.90 -57.99
C ARG A 667 -21.88 33.14 -58.20
N LYS A 668 -21.89 34.09 -57.26
CA LYS A 668 -22.60 35.37 -57.38
C LYS A 668 -21.97 36.29 -58.44
N THR A 669 -20.64 36.39 -58.50
CA THR A 669 -19.96 37.16 -59.57
C THR A 669 -20.07 36.48 -60.93
N LEU A 670 -19.99 35.14 -61.02
CA LEU A 670 -20.24 34.42 -62.27
C LEU A 670 -21.67 34.66 -62.79
N ALA A 671 -22.67 34.61 -61.90
CA ALA A 671 -24.05 34.92 -62.26
C ALA A 671 -24.22 36.38 -62.71
N GLY A 672 -23.57 37.34 -62.04
CA GLY A 672 -23.58 38.76 -62.45
C GLY A 672 -23.04 38.97 -63.87
N LEU A 673 -21.93 38.29 -64.22
CA LEU A 673 -21.37 38.32 -65.57
C LEU A 673 -22.31 37.69 -66.61
N LEU A 674 -22.87 36.51 -66.31
CA LEU A 674 -23.74 35.77 -67.23
C LEU A 674 -25.09 36.49 -67.48
N PHE A 675 -25.67 37.15 -66.48
CA PHE A 675 -26.94 37.88 -66.64
C PHE A 675 -26.78 39.29 -67.22
N SER A 676 -25.58 39.88 -67.22
CA SER A 676 -25.31 41.13 -67.94
C SER A 676 -25.36 40.94 -69.47
N SER A 677 -24.96 39.75 -69.95
CA SER A 677 -24.88 39.41 -71.38
C SER A 677 -26.25 39.35 -72.12
N LYS A 678 -27.37 39.28 -71.40
CA LYS A 678 -28.70 38.98 -71.97
C LYS A 678 -29.63 40.18 -72.22
N LYS A 679 -29.12 41.41 -72.29
CA LYS A 679 -29.95 42.64 -72.41
C LYS A 679 -29.88 43.43 -73.73
N ASN A 680 -28.96 43.11 -74.67
CA ASN A 680 -28.67 43.99 -75.83
C ASN A 680 -29.01 43.38 -77.22
N THR A 681 -30.06 42.56 -77.35
CA THR A 681 -30.36 41.89 -78.63
C THR A 681 -31.85 41.71 -78.97
N LEU A 682 -32.71 42.66 -78.61
CA LEU A 682 -34.10 42.66 -79.10
C LEU A 682 -34.74 44.06 -79.28
N GLU A 683 -33.94 45.05 -79.70
CA GLU A 683 -34.46 46.33 -80.23
C GLU A 683 -33.78 46.69 -81.56
N LYS A 684 -34.42 46.31 -82.68
CA LYS A 684 -34.53 47.12 -83.90
C LYS A 684 -35.43 46.47 -84.95
N LEU A 685 -36.51 47.18 -85.30
CA LEU A 685 -37.45 46.91 -86.41
C LEU A 685 -38.33 45.65 -86.21
N SER A 686 -39.62 45.63 -86.54
CA SER A 686 -40.48 46.64 -87.18
C SER A 686 -41.95 46.57 -86.69
N ARG A 687 -42.52 47.71 -86.28
CA ARG A 687 -43.65 48.45 -86.89
C ARG A 687 -45.07 47.84 -86.84
N LEU A 688 -46.02 48.67 -86.36
CA LEU A 688 -47.50 48.62 -86.50
C LEU A 688 -48.19 47.47 -85.72
N GLN A 689 -49.08 47.68 -84.72
CA GLN A 689 -50.34 48.47 -84.63
C GLN A 689 -51.56 47.69 -85.17
N ALA A 690 -52.67 47.47 -84.44
CA ALA A 690 -52.97 47.56 -83.00
C ALA A 690 -54.33 46.86 -82.66
N GLY A 691 -54.56 46.47 -81.39
CA GLY A 691 -55.85 45.95 -80.87
C GLY A 691 -56.13 44.47 -81.21
N ALA A 692 -57.08 43.77 -80.55
CA ALA A 692 -57.85 44.07 -79.33
C ALA A 692 -58.44 42.77 -78.71
N ASP A 693 -59.01 42.88 -77.50
CA ASP A 693 -59.97 41.98 -76.84
C ASP A 693 -59.56 40.55 -76.37
N SER A 694 -60.45 39.96 -75.57
CA SER A 694 -60.37 38.70 -74.79
C SER A 694 -61.43 37.69 -75.32
N PRO A 695 -61.69 36.49 -74.73
CA PRO A 695 -61.09 35.78 -73.58
C PRO A 695 -60.81 34.26 -73.85
N LEU A 696 -60.80 33.43 -72.79
CA LEU A 696 -60.89 31.94 -72.79
C LEU A 696 -62.12 31.41 -73.61
N PRO A 697 -62.21 30.11 -74.05
CA PRO A 697 -62.04 28.93 -73.18
C PRO A 697 -61.64 27.52 -73.77
N SER A 698 -61.42 26.56 -72.86
CA SER A 698 -61.81 25.12 -72.86
C SER A 698 -61.45 24.11 -73.98
N ALA A 699 -60.60 23.12 -73.63
CA ALA A 699 -60.88 21.66 -73.47
C ALA A 699 -61.49 20.82 -74.64
N PRO A 700 -61.74 19.49 -74.50
CA PRO A 700 -61.25 18.47 -73.53
C PRO A 700 -60.45 17.31 -74.21
N SER A 701 -59.88 16.34 -73.47
CA SER A 701 -60.45 14.98 -73.22
C SER A 701 -59.27 13.96 -73.06
N TRP A 702 -59.37 12.70 -72.61
CA TRP A 702 -60.43 11.78 -72.13
C TRP A 702 -59.90 10.90 -70.96
N LEU A 703 -60.80 10.42 -70.06
CA LEU A 703 -60.90 9.06 -69.42
C LEU A 703 -59.66 8.35 -68.77
N LEU A 704 -59.75 7.47 -67.74
CA LEU A 704 -60.87 6.65 -67.20
C LEU A 704 -60.64 6.17 -65.72
N ARG A 705 -61.53 6.52 -64.74
CA ARG A 705 -61.89 5.79 -63.46
C ARG A 705 -60.80 5.47 -62.39
N GLN A 706 -61.04 5.17 -61.09
CA GLN A 706 -62.14 5.31 -60.07
C GLN A 706 -61.52 5.21 -58.63
N VAL A 707 -61.83 6.07 -57.62
CA VAL A 707 -62.92 6.04 -56.58
C VAL A 707 -62.69 4.94 -55.49
N LEU A 708 -62.53 5.21 -54.16
CA LEU A 708 -63.47 5.69 -53.10
C LEU A 708 -62.77 6.44 -51.90
N ALA A 709 -63.52 6.88 -50.86
CA ALA A 709 -62.97 7.53 -49.64
C ALA A 709 -63.80 7.36 -48.32
N ARG A 710 -63.10 7.28 -47.15
CA ARG A 710 -63.54 7.54 -45.74
C ARG A 710 -64.68 6.64 -45.14
N PRO A 711 -64.99 6.64 -43.80
CA PRO A 711 -64.30 7.17 -42.59
C PRO A 711 -64.22 6.20 -41.34
N LEU A 712 -63.64 6.71 -40.22
CA LEU A 712 -63.95 6.46 -38.78
C LEU A 712 -63.36 5.28 -37.93
N THR A 713 -63.20 5.62 -36.63
CA THR A 713 -63.10 4.82 -35.37
C THR A 713 -61.83 4.04 -34.92
N ARG A 714 -61.16 4.62 -33.89
CA ARG A 714 -60.68 4.07 -32.58
C ARG A 714 -59.55 3.00 -32.44
N LEU A 715 -58.72 3.26 -31.41
CA LEU A 715 -57.93 2.39 -30.49
C LEU A 715 -56.43 2.11 -30.75
N LEU A 716 -55.65 2.47 -29.71
CA LEU A 716 -54.37 1.91 -29.20
C LEU A 716 -53.03 2.14 -29.94
N SER A 717 -51.96 2.17 -29.11
CA SER A 717 -50.52 1.98 -29.39
C SER A 717 -49.58 3.19 -29.57
N HIS A 718 -48.61 3.29 -28.66
CA HIS A 718 -47.29 3.97 -28.62
C HIS A 718 -47.06 5.47 -28.97
N ASN A 719 -46.06 6.03 -28.25
CA ASN A 719 -45.43 7.37 -28.35
C ASN A 719 -44.37 7.42 -29.50
N PRO A 720 -43.66 8.55 -29.81
CA PRO A 720 -43.72 9.96 -29.33
C PRO A 720 -44.00 10.91 -30.55
N PRO A 721 -43.32 12.05 -30.88
CA PRO A 721 -42.55 13.06 -30.12
C PRO A 721 -42.84 14.57 -30.44
N SER A 722 -42.29 15.44 -29.59
CA SER A 722 -41.81 16.82 -29.88
C SER A 722 -42.80 17.97 -30.16
N GLY A 723 -42.69 19.07 -29.39
CA GLY A 723 -43.56 20.25 -29.51
C GLY A 723 -43.14 21.50 -28.72
N HIS A 724 -41.85 21.89 -28.71
CA HIS A 724 -41.38 23.17 -28.15
C HIS A 724 -40.55 23.94 -29.18
N LYS A 725 -40.98 25.15 -29.57
CA LYS A 725 -40.22 25.96 -30.55
C LYS A 725 -40.31 27.50 -30.43
N GLU A 726 -40.91 28.06 -29.38
CA GLU A 726 -41.08 29.53 -29.25
C GLU A 726 -40.29 30.20 -28.11
N GLU A 727 -39.69 29.46 -27.16
CA GLU A 727 -38.89 30.08 -26.08
C GLU A 727 -37.42 30.34 -26.44
N PHE A 728 -36.85 29.57 -27.37
CA PHE A 728 -35.41 29.59 -27.67
C PHE A 728 -34.90 30.89 -28.31
N LEU A 729 -35.79 31.72 -28.86
CA LEU A 729 -35.46 33.00 -29.48
C LEU A 729 -35.21 34.15 -28.48
N LYS A 730 -35.62 34.01 -27.21
CA LYS A 730 -35.46 35.08 -26.21
C LYS A 730 -34.10 35.04 -25.51
N TRP A 731 -33.58 33.84 -25.22
CA TRP A 731 -32.27 33.67 -24.55
C TRP A 731 -31.06 34.02 -25.43
N THR A 732 -31.14 33.72 -26.72
CA THR A 732 -30.02 33.86 -27.67
C THR A 732 -29.59 35.32 -27.91
N LEU A 733 -30.50 36.28 -27.81
CA LEU A 733 -30.20 37.72 -27.93
C LEU A 733 -29.51 38.32 -26.70
N GLN A 734 -29.62 37.70 -25.53
CA GLN A 734 -29.09 38.24 -24.27
C GLN A 734 -27.61 37.86 -24.05
N MET A 735 -27.23 36.64 -24.42
CA MET A 735 -25.83 36.15 -24.38
C MET A 735 -24.89 36.95 -25.30
N TRP A 736 -25.39 37.42 -26.46
CA TRP A 736 -24.57 38.13 -27.45
C TRP A 736 -24.05 39.50 -26.98
N ARG A 737 -24.66 40.09 -25.92
CA ARG A 737 -24.21 41.37 -25.34
C ARG A 737 -23.12 41.24 -24.29
N LEU A 738 -22.93 40.08 -23.63
CA LEU A 738 -21.87 39.91 -22.63
C LEU A 738 -20.51 39.55 -23.26
N SER A 739 -20.51 38.77 -24.35
CA SER A 739 -19.26 38.24 -24.94
C SER A 739 -18.37 39.26 -25.64
N THR A 740 -18.81 40.51 -25.79
CA THR A 740 -18.08 41.57 -26.52
C THR A 740 -17.33 42.57 -25.62
N GLN A 741 -17.53 42.55 -24.29
CA GLN A 741 -16.82 43.44 -23.37
C GLN A 741 -15.52 42.85 -22.80
N THR A 742 -15.35 41.52 -22.78
CA THR A 742 -14.18 40.85 -22.20
C THR A 742 -12.96 40.78 -23.12
N ALA A 743 -13.09 41.12 -24.41
CA ALA A 743 -12.08 40.88 -25.45
C ALA A 743 -11.03 42.01 -25.63
N LEU A 744 -10.99 43.02 -24.75
CA LEU A 744 -10.27 44.29 -24.98
C LEU A 744 -9.16 44.61 -23.95
N PHE A 745 -8.77 43.64 -23.11
CA PHE A 745 -7.86 43.89 -21.97
C PHE A 745 -6.55 43.08 -21.95
N LEU A 746 -6.23 42.28 -22.97
CA LEU A 746 -5.06 41.39 -23.00
C LEU A 746 -4.13 41.59 -24.22
N LEU A 747 -3.88 42.85 -24.63
CA LEU A 747 -2.82 43.20 -25.59
C LEU A 747 -2.11 44.51 -25.20
N SER A 748 -1.09 44.41 -24.33
CA SER A 748 0.00 45.40 -24.20
C SER A 748 1.20 44.80 -23.46
N PRO A 749 2.45 45.08 -23.88
CA PRO A 749 3.65 44.50 -23.28
C PRO A 749 4.14 45.30 -22.06
N VAL A 750 4.48 44.62 -20.97
CA VAL A 750 5.07 45.24 -19.77
C VAL A 750 6.60 45.23 -19.87
N LYS A 751 7.22 46.40 -19.68
CA LYS A 751 8.68 46.55 -19.60
C LYS A 751 9.21 46.19 -18.21
N THR A 752 10.43 45.68 -18.15
CA THR A 752 11.26 45.73 -16.94
C THR A 752 11.76 47.15 -16.67
N PRO A 753 11.96 47.49 -15.39
CA PRO A 753 13.16 48.24 -15.01
C PRO A 753 13.90 47.56 -13.85
N ALA A 754 15.16 47.96 -13.63
CA ALA A 754 16.00 47.49 -12.53
C ALA A 754 16.44 48.67 -11.64
N GLY A 755 16.88 48.35 -10.42
CA GLY A 755 17.60 49.27 -9.53
C GLY A 755 16.73 49.99 -8.49
N GLY A 756 17.11 49.84 -7.22
CA GLY A 756 16.53 50.52 -6.07
C GLY A 756 17.18 50.00 -4.79
N ALA A 757 17.84 50.88 -4.02
CA ALA A 757 18.74 50.48 -2.93
C ALA A 757 18.20 50.84 -1.54
N ILE A 758 18.62 50.04 -0.55
CA ILE A 758 18.89 50.38 0.86
C ILE A 758 17.95 51.40 1.53
N CYS A 759 17.22 50.96 2.56
CA CYS A 759 17.07 51.78 3.77
C CYS A 759 17.03 50.93 5.04
N PHE A 760 17.79 51.34 6.05
CA PHE A 760 17.77 50.74 7.40
C PHE A 760 16.56 51.23 8.20
N TRP A 761 16.05 50.38 9.10
CA TRP A 761 15.45 50.84 10.36
C TRP A 761 15.94 49.99 11.53
N ARG A 762 16.50 50.65 12.56
CA ARG A 762 17.06 50.02 13.77
C ARG A 762 16.99 51.00 14.96
N SER A 763 16.03 50.81 15.85
CA SER A 763 15.83 51.56 17.11
C SER A 763 14.87 50.70 17.97
N ARG A 764 15.20 50.20 19.18
CA ARG A 764 15.42 50.88 20.50
C ARG A 764 14.13 51.48 21.09
N ASP A 765 13.88 51.48 22.41
CA ASP A 765 14.57 50.88 23.59
C ASP A 765 13.59 50.83 24.79
N ALA A 766 13.76 49.88 25.72
CA ALA A 766 13.37 49.88 27.16
C ALA A 766 13.52 48.43 27.71
N LEU A 767 14.29 48.04 28.74
CA LEU A 767 14.73 48.62 30.03
C LEU A 767 13.60 48.86 31.04
N TYR A 768 13.53 48.04 32.11
CA TYR A 768 14.20 48.29 33.39
C TYR A 768 14.31 46.99 34.25
N PRO A 769 15.20 46.90 35.28
CA PRO A 769 15.48 45.65 36.00
C PRO A 769 15.12 45.68 37.51
N PHE A 770 15.34 44.56 38.22
CA PHE A 770 15.48 44.51 39.69
C PHE A 770 16.60 43.53 40.11
N ALA A 771 17.24 43.75 41.27
CA ALA A 771 18.45 43.00 41.67
C ALA A 771 18.65 42.93 43.21
N SER A 772 19.34 41.86 43.67
CA SER A 772 19.81 41.58 45.05
C SER A 772 18.70 41.33 46.11
N ALA A 773 18.86 40.52 47.17
CA ALA A 773 19.96 39.70 47.72
C ALA A 773 19.37 38.39 48.38
N SER A 774 19.89 37.63 49.36
CA SER A 774 21.08 37.67 50.24
C SER A 774 21.35 36.31 50.95
N LYS A 775 22.62 35.85 50.99
CA LYS A 775 23.28 34.98 52.02
C LYS A 775 22.74 33.57 52.41
N ARG A 776 23.53 32.52 52.07
CA ARG A 776 24.18 31.47 52.94
C ARG A 776 23.29 30.48 53.79
N PRO A 777 23.84 29.37 54.34
CA PRO A 777 24.61 28.27 53.71
C PRO A 777 24.32 26.83 54.31
N ALA A 778 25.11 25.82 53.91
CA ALA A 778 25.31 24.49 54.56
C ALA A 778 24.13 23.48 54.46
N CYS A 779 24.33 22.16 54.58
CA CYS A 779 25.48 21.35 55.02
C CYS A 779 26.15 20.50 53.91
N ARG A 780 27.18 19.74 54.31
CA ARG A 780 28.13 18.96 53.47
C ARG A 780 27.48 17.97 52.52
#